data_AF-A0A1G3L2J9-F1
#
_entry.id   AF-A0A1G3L2J9-F1
#
_cell.length_a   1.000
_cell.length_b   1.000
_cell.length_c   1.000
_cell.angle_alpha   90.00
_cell.angle_beta   90.00
_cell.angle_gamma   90.00
#
_symmetry.space_group_name_H-M   'P 1'
#
loop_
_entity.id
_entity.type
_entity.pdbx_description
1 polymer ?
#
loop_
_entity_poly.entity_id
_entity_poly.type
_entity_poly.pdbx_seq_one_letter_code
_entity_poly.pdbx_strand_id
1 'polypeptide(L)'
;MRSKIILLFFITLSFSCERTMLPSPQVPKDLLVPYSPGQPSIQAVSPELAVISWEKTLDQDGTVTSYLVYQEENETFTPVKKTSSLSAVIGSLTPNTRYRFLVKSIDNEGNLSKSSEISEITMPDYHISILTPYSGKVYAAGGKIDISWSMNYSAAVKIELLKENEAIQAISSGLSSETFSYQWDIPENLDESWQYKIRISTLSSNSIKESPSFGIARTMAVLSPNGGEVYSPGEEVEIQWIAIGGGSVSIELIKNNEIVPIVSFTENDGSCLWKIPNTLTEGNGYKIKISTLTSPSLSDSSDTSFSILKTVTLLSPNGNEIYGKNAQVNIQWQAVYEGNVKIELLKNNDFLLNITESTLNNGSFLWDIPSSLENSSEYKIKIVSLNNSSVFDSSDLPFSLVQSLTLQTPNGAESYQTGETADIRWQPAYGGNVKIELLKNHLVLSVLETSYPNTGIYQWNISSSFQPGNDYQIRITLLVQPETKIESAGLFSLKDLNIPQIINTSPSPQSFLKHTEPIRITFNKPVLPDSLILSGFIVQAPYSLQWAKTVYSNDTLIITPQNAWSVGSGKNISLQCSDLYGNVFSSSPWNYDILDGILYVKTDGDDLNPGTFDKPKKTIQKALETASSLYSKAEIHIAEGIYYIHSLNNPLVLKEGFSLYGGYSFSSWQNRNPLNYKTVIQDINDSGGTWDNPNAALYCGNVSVSTIIDGFYFYGGTGDFSAAVSINNSSPVFQNNVIRGGEASYTFGIKIKNTSMPQFINNIIKGSSHSDYSYGIYNESNTTVLLQGNKISGENSLNGSYAIYNKRNTLPGRIENNIIFGGTSAVSFGIMNESSSPVIQNNVINGGNGDTAYGIGIQNGSPLIENNVIFTSTSTVNSYGVIEFSSDSDPDSFTNNNIYYCQAGLYSDADGNGNLTLESDLNQYLKTNQKEGFSTDNASIELVSFFNEVSF
;
A
#
# COMPACT_ATOMS: atom_id res chain seq x y z
N MET A 1 23.27 42.76 -65.72
CA MET A 1 24.75 42.66 -65.72
C MET A 1 25.30 43.54 -64.60
N ARG A 2 26.36 43.03 -63.96
CA ARG A 2 27.20 43.56 -62.84
C ARG A 2 27.40 45.10 -62.86
N SER A 3 27.70 45.82 -61.77
CA SER A 3 28.50 45.46 -60.58
C SER A 3 28.31 46.51 -59.45
N LYS A 4 28.73 46.13 -58.24
CA LYS A 4 28.66 46.88 -56.96
C LYS A 4 29.14 48.35 -57.01
N ILE A 5 28.44 49.22 -56.27
CA ILE A 5 28.88 50.56 -55.84
C ILE A 5 28.78 50.63 -54.31
N ILE A 6 29.86 51.06 -53.67
CA ILE A 6 29.96 51.48 -52.26
C ILE A 6 29.82 53.01 -52.27
N LEU A 7 28.95 53.60 -51.42
CA LEU A 7 29.12 54.98 -50.98
C LEU A 7 28.38 55.31 -49.66
N LEU A 8 29.12 56.08 -48.85
CA LEU A 8 28.89 56.85 -47.61
C LEU A 8 27.48 57.38 -47.28
N PHE A 9 27.24 57.65 -45.98
CA PHE A 9 27.07 58.98 -45.32
C PHE A 9 26.70 58.76 -43.82
N PHE A 10 27.50 59.15 -42.80
CA PHE A 10 27.76 60.48 -42.19
C PHE A 10 26.77 60.89 -41.06
N ILE A 11 27.34 61.41 -39.95
CA ILE A 11 26.95 62.61 -39.16
C ILE A 11 26.61 62.50 -37.65
N THR A 12 27.57 63.02 -36.87
CA THR A 12 27.57 63.97 -35.72
C THR A 12 27.34 63.58 -34.26
N LEU A 13 28.30 64.08 -33.46
CA LEU A 13 28.38 64.26 -32.00
C LEU A 13 27.33 65.23 -31.43
N SER A 14 27.00 65.04 -30.14
CA SER A 14 26.84 66.14 -29.18
C SER A 14 27.21 65.71 -27.75
N PHE A 15 27.97 66.57 -27.07
CA PHE A 15 28.58 66.44 -25.74
C PHE A 15 27.57 66.39 -24.56
N SER A 16 27.94 65.68 -23.48
CA SER A 16 27.82 66.24 -22.11
C SER A 16 28.71 65.53 -21.07
N CYS A 17 29.63 66.31 -20.50
CA CYS A 17 30.21 66.22 -19.15
C CYS A 17 31.00 64.96 -18.74
N GLU A 18 32.31 64.91 -19.05
CA GLU A 18 33.27 64.11 -18.30
C GLU A 18 33.50 64.73 -16.92
N ARG A 19 32.98 64.08 -15.88
CA ARG A 19 33.57 64.16 -14.54
C ARG A 19 34.82 63.27 -14.58
N THR A 20 35.99 63.86 -14.43
CA THR A 20 37.22 63.12 -14.12
C THR A 20 37.01 62.34 -12.82
N MET A 21 36.67 61.05 -12.96
CA MET A 21 36.84 60.09 -11.87
C MET A 21 38.28 59.60 -11.95
N LEU A 22 39.01 59.81 -10.85
CA LEU A 22 40.29 59.17 -10.61
C LEU A 22 40.19 57.67 -10.92
N PRO A 23 41.24 57.02 -11.45
CA PRO A 23 41.21 55.57 -11.60
C PRO A 23 40.91 54.95 -10.24
N SER A 24 39.84 54.15 -10.20
CA SER A 24 39.54 53.29 -9.06
C SER A 24 40.82 52.54 -8.68
N PRO A 25 41.13 52.38 -7.38
CA PRO A 25 42.19 51.46 -6.98
C PRO A 25 41.91 50.11 -7.67
N GLN A 26 42.91 49.53 -8.34
CA GLN A 26 42.80 48.12 -8.69
C GLN A 26 42.59 47.38 -7.36
N VAL A 27 41.45 46.69 -7.26
CA VAL A 27 41.20 45.76 -6.15
C VAL A 27 42.42 44.82 -6.12
N PRO A 28 43.08 44.65 -4.97
CA PRO A 28 44.18 43.70 -4.86
C PRO A 28 43.72 42.35 -5.41
N LYS A 29 44.53 41.70 -6.25
CA LYS A 29 44.27 40.31 -6.66
C LYS A 29 44.04 39.51 -5.38
N ASP A 30 42.90 38.84 -5.27
CA ASP A 30 42.65 37.98 -4.12
C ASP A 30 43.69 36.85 -4.13
N LEU A 31 44.38 36.73 -3.00
CA LEU A 31 45.40 35.70 -2.75
C LEU A 31 44.89 34.67 -1.73
N LEU A 32 43.66 34.84 -1.23
CA LEU A 32 43.01 33.90 -0.35
C LEU A 32 42.54 32.70 -1.18
N VAL A 33 42.67 31.53 -0.59
CA VAL A 33 42.25 30.27 -1.23
C VAL A 33 40.84 29.94 -0.77
N PRO A 34 39.99 29.35 -1.63
CA PRO A 34 38.65 28.92 -1.25
C PRO A 34 38.69 27.84 -0.16
N TYR A 35 37.59 27.69 0.58
CA TYR A 35 37.46 26.61 1.58
C TYR A 35 37.42 25.24 0.92
N SER A 36 38.02 24.23 1.57
CA SER A 36 37.99 22.83 1.12
C SER A 36 36.56 22.36 0.85
N PRO A 37 36.27 21.69 -0.29
CA PRO A 37 34.98 21.05 -0.52
C PRO A 37 34.62 20.02 0.55
N GLY A 38 33.33 19.69 0.68
CA GLY A 38 32.87 18.61 1.57
C GLY A 38 33.46 17.25 1.17
N GLN A 39 33.46 16.29 2.11
CA GLN A 39 33.94 14.93 1.83
C GLN A 39 33.14 14.33 0.67
N PRO A 40 33.80 13.84 -0.40
CA PRO A 40 33.09 13.34 -1.57
C PRO A 40 32.35 12.03 -1.27
N SER A 41 31.09 11.90 -1.67
CA SER A 41 30.37 10.63 -1.74
C SER A 41 30.62 9.95 -3.09
N ILE A 42 30.94 8.66 -3.09
CA ILE A 42 31.29 7.89 -4.30
C ILE A 42 30.27 6.76 -4.48
N GLN A 43 29.65 6.69 -5.66
CA GLN A 43 28.71 5.63 -6.02
C GLN A 43 29.20 4.91 -7.28
N ALA A 44 29.38 3.59 -7.22
CA ALA A 44 29.62 2.78 -8.42
C ALA A 44 28.33 2.65 -9.22
N VAL A 45 28.36 3.05 -10.50
CA VAL A 45 27.26 2.88 -11.46
C VAL A 45 27.43 1.58 -12.25
N SER A 46 28.69 1.18 -12.45
CA SER A 46 29.09 -0.12 -12.99
C SER A 46 30.46 -0.48 -12.40
N PRO A 47 31.00 -1.69 -12.62
CA PRO A 47 32.35 -2.09 -12.22
C PRO A 47 33.49 -1.16 -12.68
N GLU A 48 33.29 -0.33 -13.71
CA GLU A 48 34.34 0.56 -14.26
C GLU A 48 34.03 2.06 -14.16
N LEU A 49 32.87 2.42 -13.61
CA LEU A 49 32.37 3.79 -13.62
C LEU A 49 31.77 4.15 -12.28
N ALA A 50 32.25 5.24 -11.69
CA ALA A 50 31.74 5.80 -10.46
C ALA A 50 31.33 7.26 -10.65
N VAL A 51 30.29 7.66 -9.92
CA VAL A 51 29.90 9.06 -9.76
C VAL A 51 30.42 9.53 -8.41
N ILE A 52 31.20 10.59 -8.43
CA ILE A 52 31.73 11.25 -7.24
C ILE A 52 30.95 12.56 -7.10
N SER A 53 30.36 12.78 -5.93
CA SER A 53 29.59 13.99 -5.61
C SER A 53 30.10 14.60 -4.32
N TRP A 54 30.01 15.91 -4.16
CA TRP A 54 30.51 16.59 -2.96
C TRP A 54 29.68 17.85 -2.67
N GLU A 55 29.73 18.31 -1.44
CA GLU A 55 29.05 19.54 -1.06
C GLU A 55 29.83 20.79 -1.49
N LYS A 56 29.08 21.81 -1.89
CA LYS A 56 29.65 23.12 -2.27
C LYS A 56 30.19 23.82 -1.03
N THR A 57 31.43 24.28 -1.11
CA THR A 57 31.94 25.34 -0.23
C THR A 57 32.00 26.68 -0.93
N LEU A 58 31.95 27.76 -0.15
CA LEU A 58 32.14 29.14 -0.61
C LEU A 58 33.59 29.57 -0.36
N ASP A 59 34.02 30.64 -1.02
CA ASP A 59 35.23 31.35 -0.63
C ASP A 59 34.87 32.49 0.36
N GLN A 60 35.84 33.13 1.01
CA GLN A 60 35.64 34.27 1.90
C GLN A 60 34.97 35.46 1.20
N ASP A 61 35.09 35.56 -0.12
CA ASP A 61 34.40 36.54 -0.98
C ASP A 61 33.09 36.00 -1.61
N GLY A 62 32.76 34.73 -1.37
CA GLY A 62 31.59 34.03 -1.88
C GLY A 62 31.77 33.32 -3.23
N THR A 63 32.97 33.24 -3.82
CA THR A 63 33.15 32.77 -5.19
C THR A 63 33.93 31.45 -5.32
N VAL A 64 33.25 30.38 -5.77
CA VAL A 64 33.87 29.14 -6.25
C VAL A 64 33.35 28.85 -7.65
N THR A 65 34.26 28.71 -8.61
CA THR A 65 33.95 28.54 -10.04
C THR A 65 33.98 27.11 -10.50
N SER A 66 34.88 26.30 -9.93
CA SER A 66 35.12 24.93 -10.38
C SER A 66 35.81 24.10 -9.32
N TYR A 67 35.83 22.79 -9.54
CA TYR A 67 36.39 21.78 -8.66
C TYR A 67 37.35 20.89 -9.45
N LEU A 68 38.44 20.48 -8.80
CA LEU A 68 39.35 19.44 -9.25
C LEU A 68 39.18 18.20 -8.38
N VAL A 69 38.77 17.10 -9.00
CA VAL A 69 38.76 15.77 -8.40
C VAL A 69 40.14 15.15 -8.58
N TYR A 70 40.68 14.64 -7.49
CA TYR A 70 41.94 13.93 -7.44
C TYR A 70 41.68 12.45 -7.15
N GLN A 71 42.44 11.59 -7.80
CA GLN A 71 42.50 10.16 -7.55
C GLN A 71 43.89 9.82 -7.02
N GLU A 72 43.97 8.87 -6.11
CA GLU A 72 45.26 8.36 -5.67
C GLU A 72 45.87 7.38 -6.67
N GLU A 73 47.13 7.61 -7.02
CA GLU A 73 48.00 6.70 -7.77
C GLU A 73 49.38 6.67 -7.11
N ASN A 74 49.88 5.48 -6.76
CA ASN A 74 51.19 5.29 -6.11
C ASN A 74 51.42 6.19 -4.87
N GLU A 75 50.46 6.21 -3.94
CA GLU A 75 50.48 7.04 -2.71
C GLU A 75 50.50 8.56 -2.96
N THR A 76 50.24 8.99 -4.20
CA THR A 76 50.15 10.40 -4.58
C THR A 76 48.80 10.73 -5.20
N PHE A 77 48.19 11.84 -4.82
CA PHE A 77 46.92 12.30 -5.39
C PHE A 77 47.15 13.15 -6.64
N THR A 78 46.64 12.71 -7.78
CA THR A 78 46.73 13.40 -9.07
C THR A 78 45.35 13.85 -9.55
N PRO A 79 45.22 15.05 -10.16
CA PRO A 79 43.91 15.55 -10.61
C PRO A 79 43.43 14.76 -11.84
N VAL A 80 42.25 14.14 -11.75
CA VAL A 80 41.65 13.31 -12.81
C VAL A 80 40.48 13.98 -13.52
N LYS A 81 39.82 14.98 -12.89
CA LYS A 81 38.70 15.69 -13.51
C LYS A 81 38.58 17.12 -13.00
N LYS A 82 38.32 18.07 -13.89
CA LYS A 82 37.85 19.42 -13.56
C LYS A 82 36.37 19.56 -13.94
N THR A 83 35.55 20.14 -13.06
CA THR A 83 34.11 20.34 -13.31
C THR A 83 33.60 21.59 -12.61
N SER A 84 32.55 22.24 -13.13
CA SER A 84 31.82 23.31 -12.42
C SER A 84 30.62 22.78 -11.65
N SER A 85 30.25 21.52 -11.85
CA SER A 85 29.19 20.82 -11.12
C SER A 85 29.69 20.27 -9.79
N LEU A 86 28.76 19.99 -8.87
CA LEU A 86 29.04 19.34 -7.59
C LEU A 86 29.16 17.81 -7.69
N SER A 87 29.39 17.32 -8.91
CA SER A 87 29.66 15.93 -9.18
C SER A 87 30.54 15.77 -10.41
N ALA A 88 31.23 14.64 -10.47
CA ALA A 88 32.04 14.19 -11.58
C ALA A 88 31.85 12.68 -11.79
N VAL A 89 31.73 12.29 -13.05
CA VAL A 89 31.78 10.89 -13.47
C VAL A 89 33.24 10.52 -13.74
N ILE A 90 33.74 9.51 -13.04
CA ILE A 90 35.07 8.92 -13.25
C ILE A 90 34.87 7.52 -13.84
N GLY A 91 35.41 7.32 -15.04
CA GLY A 91 35.40 6.03 -15.74
C GLY A 91 36.80 5.41 -15.83
N SER A 92 36.91 4.29 -16.53
CA SER A 92 38.17 3.53 -16.67
C SER A 92 38.74 3.04 -15.33
N LEU A 93 37.86 2.81 -14.35
CA LEU A 93 38.20 2.19 -13.08
C LEU A 93 38.30 0.68 -13.27
N THR A 94 39.17 0.04 -12.50
CA THR A 94 39.34 -1.40 -12.50
C THR A 94 38.33 -2.04 -11.52
N PRO A 95 37.55 -3.04 -11.94
CA PRO A 95 36.67 -3.81 -11.06
C PRO A 95 37.42 -4.43 -9.88
N ASN A 96 36.72 -4.65 -8.77
CA ASN A 96 37.29 -5.23 -7.54
C ASN A 96 38.57 -4.52 -7.05
N THR A 97 38.74 -3.25 -7.43
CA THR A 97 39.89 -2.44 -7.05
C THR A 97 39.41 -1.29 -6.19
N ARG A 98 40.15 -1.05 -5.10
CA ARG A 98 39.91 0.06 -4.18
C ARG A 98 40.50 1.33 -4.77
N TYR A 99 39.69 2.38 -4.84
CA TYR A 99 40.09 3.72 -5.24
C TYR A 99 39.87 4.70 -4.09
N ARG A 100 40.73 5.73 -4.04
CA ARG A 100 40.64 6.84 -3.09
C ARG A 100 40.57 8.15 -3.85
N PHE A 101 39.64 9.02 -3.48
CA PHE A 101 39.41 10.31 -4.12
C PHE A 101 39.34 11.44 -3.11
N LEU A 102 39.79 12.63 -3.53
CA LEU A 102 39.57 13.89 -2.83
C LEU A 102 39.23 14.99 -3.83
N VAL A 103 38.70 16.12 -3.36
CA VAL A 103 38.30 17.24 -4.23
C VAL A 103 38.90 18.54 -3.70
N LYS A 104 39.27 19.45 -4.61
CA LYS A 104 39.67 20.83 -4.30
C LYS A 104 38.81 21.82 -5.09
N SER A 105 38.45 22.95 -4.50
CA SER A 105 37.74 24.04 -5.17
C SER A 105 38.73 25.07 -5.75
N ILE A 106 38.26 25.79 -6.76
CA ILE A 106 38.95 26.87 -7.45
C ILE A 106 38.02 28.08 -7.49
N ASP A 107 38.52 29.25 -7.09
CA ASP A 107 37.80 30.54 -7.10
C ASP A 107 37.79 31.21 -8.50
N ASN A 108 37.43 32.49 -8.59
CA ASN A 108 37.46 33.27 -9.83
C ASN A 108 38.89 33.66 -10.27
N GLU A 109 39.79 33.85 -9.32
CA GLU A 109 41.17 34.30 -9.50
C GLU A 109 42.15 33.16 -9.80
N GLY A 110 41.67 31.91 -9.68
CA GLY A 110 42.39 30.66 -9.95
C GLY A 110 43.11 30.07 -8.73
N ASN A 111 42.83 30.55 -7.51
CA ASN A 111 43.43 30.00 -6.29
C ASN A 111 42.78 28.66 -5.93
N LEU A 112 43.60 27.72 -5.46
CA LEU A 112 43.19 26.33 -5.18
C LEU A 112 43.07 26.10 -3.67
N SER A 113 41.95 25.53 -3.24
CA SER A 113 41.71 25.21 -1.83
C SER A 113 42.67 24.16 -1.29
N LYS A 114 42.62 23.98 0.04
CA LYS A 114 43.03 22.71 0.67
C LYS A 114 42.14 21.56 0.16
N SER A 115 42.62 20.32 0.26
CA SER A 115 41.82 19.14 -0.11
C SER A 115 40.63 18.95 0.82
N SER A 116 39.55 18.38 0.28
CA SER A 116 38.55 17.67 1.08
C SER A 116 39.18 16.51 1.84
N GLU A 117 38.42 15.92 2.75
CA GLU A 117 38.71 14.57 3.24
C GLU A 117 38.72 13.55 2.10
N ILE A 118 39.43 12.44 2.32
CA ILE A 118 39.55 11.35 1.36
C ILE A 118 38.34 10.42 1.50
N SER A 119 37.76 10.03 0.38
CA SER A 119 36.75 8.98 0.33
C SER A 119 37.22 7.82 -0.51
N GLU A 120 36.71 6.64 -0.21
CA GLU A 120 37.11 5.42 -0.88
C GLU A 120 35.94 4.57 -1.33
N ILE A 121 36.15 3.84 -2.42
CA ILE A 121 35.21 2.86 -2.92
C ILE A 121 36.00 1.66 -3.43
N THR A 122 35.51 0.45 -3.18
CA THR A 122 35.93 -0.72 -3.94
C THR A 122 34.90 -0.95 -5.03
N MET A 123 35.35 -0.93 -6.29
CA MET A 123 34.43 -1.12 -7.42
C MET A 123 33.84 -2.54 -7.39
N PRO A 124 32.54 -2.73 -7.66
CA PRO A 124 31.93 -4.05 -7.70
C PRO A 124 32.57 -4.90 -8.80
N ASP A 125 32.57 -6.23 -8.62
CA ASP A 125 33.02 -7.13 -9.67
C ASP A 125 31.97 -7.25 -10.79
N TYR A 126 32.38 -7.80 -11.93
CA TYR A 126 31.52 -8.12 -13.04
C TYR A 126 30.59 -9.30 -12.71
N HIS A 127 29.28 -9.08 -12.79
CA HIS A 127 28.27 -10.09 -12.49
C HIS A 127 27.33 -10.36 -13.66
N ILE A 128 27.06 -11.64 -13.94
CA ILE A 128 26.16 -12.12 -15.00
C ILE A 128 25.23 -13.18 -14.41
N SER A 129 23.94 -13.12 -14.74
CA SER A 129 22.94 -14.16 -14.43
C SER A 129 22.25 -14.63 -15.70
N ILE A 130 22.07 -15.95 -15.86
CA ILE A 130 21.32 -16.53 -16.99
C ILE A 130 19.91 -16.86 -16.50
N LEU A 131 18.91 -16.35 -17.21
CA LEU A 131 17.49 -16.47 -16.88
C LEU A 131 16.82 -17.63 -17.65
N THR A 132 17.28 -17.90 -18.86
CA THR A 132 16.87 -19.06 -19.68
C THR A 132 18.06 -19.65 -20.43
N PRO A 133 18.15 -20.99 -20.58
CA PRO A 133 17.11 -22.01 -20.32
C PRO A 133 16.98 -22.45 -18.85
N TYR A 134 15.78 -22.95 -18.49
CA TYR A 134 15.48 -23.48 -17.16
C TYR A 134 16.04 -24.89 -16.95
N SER A 135 16.26 -25.25 -15.68
CA SER A 135 16.69 -26.59 -15.29
C SER A 135 15.71 -27.67 -15.75
N GLY A 136 16.22 -28.72 -16.38
CA GLY A 136 15.43 -29.92 -16.74
C GLY A 136 14.49 -29.78 -17.93
N LYS A 137 14.41 -28.60 -18.58
CA LYS A 137 13.63 -28.43 -19.81
C LYS A 137 14.28 -29.17 -20.98
N VAL A 138 13.48 -29.78 -21.85
CA VAL A 138 13.96 -30.52 -23.04
C VAL A 138 13.52 -29.81 -24.31
N TYR A 139 14.45 -29.63 -25.24
CA TYR A 139 14.22 -28.98 -26.54
C TYR A 139 14.55 -29.93 -27.69
N ALA A 140 13.97 -29.69 -28.85
CA ALA A 140 14.20 -30.50 -30.03
C ALA A 140 15.46 -30.08 -30.80
N ALA A 141 16.26 -31.03 -31.27
CA ALA A 141 17.28 -30.75 -32.28
C ALA A 141 16.62 -30.15 -33.54
N GLY A 142 17.15 -29.04 -34.07
CA GLY A 142 16.52 -28.26 -35.13
C GLY A 142 15.52 -27.20 -34.66
N GLY A 143 15.17 -27.18 -33.36
CA GLY A 143 14.23 -26.23 -32.76
C GLY A 143 14.86 -24.88 -32.40
N LYS A 144 14.14 -24.05 -31.64
CA LYS A 144 14.61 -22.74 -31.17
C LYS A 144 14.56 -22.60 -29.65
N ILE A 145 15.51 -21.87 -29.08
CA ILE A 145 15.53 -21.49 -27.65
C ILE A 145 15.77 -20.00 -27.53
N ASP A 146 14.97 -19.31 -26.72
CA ASP A 146 15.31 -17.96 -26.27
C ASP A 146 16.25 -18.07 -25.07
N ILE A 147 17.50 -17.64 -25.25
CA ILE A 147 18.53 -17.54 -24.22
C ILE A 147 18.49 -16.11 -23.68
N SER A 148 18.36 -15.92 -22.37
CA SER A 148 18.26 -14.58 -21.77
C SER A 148 19.09 -14.45 -20.51
N TRP A 149 19.56 -13.23 -20.22
CA TRP A 149 20.50 -12.96 -19.13
C TRP A 149 20.40 -11.52 -18.61
N SER A 150 20.99 -11.28 -17.45
CA SER A 150 21.15 -9.94 -16.85
C SER A 150 22.59 -9.70 -16.40
N MET A 151 23.02 -8.44 -16.38
CA MET A 151 24.38 -8.01 -16.01
C MET A 151 24.35 -6.68 -15.24
N ASN A 152 25.31 -6.45 -14.34
CA ASN A 152 25.50 -5.16 -13.65
C ASN A 152 26.37 -4.16 -14.46
N TYR A 153 26.57 -4.42 -15.75
CA TYR A 153 27.45 -3.66 -16.63
C TYR A 153 27.09 -3.90 -18.10
N SER A 154 27.55 -3.01 -18.97
CA SER A 154 27.34 -3.09 -20.41
C SER A 154 28.55 -3.72 -21.08
N ALA A 155 28.39 -4.95 -21.60
CA ALA A 155 29.43 -5.63 -22.36
C ALA A 155 28.82 -6.45 -23.49
N ALA A 156 29.54 -6.53 -24.61
CA ALA A 156 29.21 -7.46 -25.66
C ALA A 156 29.43 -8.91 -25.17
N VAL A 157 28.51 -9.81 -25.49
CA VAL A 157 28.55 -11.19 -24.99
C VAL A 157 28.76 -12.21 -26.11
N LYS A 158 29.55 -13.23 -25.80
CA LYS A 158 29.66 -14.48 -26.53
C LYS A 158 28.77 -15.51 -25.85
N ILE A 159 28.05 -16.31 -26.63
CA ILE A 159 27.22 -17.41 -26.14
C ILE A 159 27.82 -18.72 -26.69
N GLU A 160 28.06 -19.69 -25.81
CA GLU A 160 28.59 -21.01 -26.14
C GLU A 160 27.66 -22.11 -25.64
N LEU A 161 27.55 -23.18 -26.42
CA LEU A 161 26.92 -24.43 -26.01
C LEU A 161 27.98 -25.34 -25.39
N LEU A 162 27.66 -25.86 -24.21
CA LEU A 162 28.47 -26.84 -23.51
C LEU A 162 27.77 -28.19 -23.50
N LYS A 163 28.56 -29.26 -23.50
CA LYS A 163 28.13 -30.63 -23.17
C LYS A 163 29.15 -31.23 -22.24
N GLU A 164 28.70 -31.82 -21.13
CA GLU A 164 29.59 -32.39 -20.10
C GLU A 164 30.63 -31.37 -19.57
N ASN A 165 30.25 -30.08 -19.55
CA ASN A 165 31.06 -28.91 -19.20
C ASN A 165 32.16 -28.51 -20.22
N GLU A 166 32.29 -29.22 -21.33
CA GLU A 166 33.17 -28.84 -22.45
C GLU A 166 32.42 -27.98 -23.47
N ALA A 167 33.03 -26.89 -23.94
CA ALA A 167 32.44 -26.04 -24.95
C ALA A 167 32.54 -26.71 -26.33
N ILE A 168 31.39 -27.01 -26.94
CA ILE A 168 31.32 -27.75 -28.20
C ILE A 168 30.93 -26.89 -29.39
N GLN A 169 30.32 -25.72 -29.16
CA GLN A 169 29.88 -24.81 -30.22
C GLN A 169 29.81 -23.37 -29.72
N ALA A 170 30.25 -22.40 -30.54
CA ALA A 170 29.91 -20.99 -30.36
C ALA A 170 28.54 -20.71 -31.01
N ILE A 171 27.54 -20.35 -30.19
CA ILE A 171 26.18 -20.01 -30.62
C ILE A 171 26.16 -18.59 -31.21
N SER A 172 26.81 -17.65 -30.52
CA SER A 172 27.04 -16.30 -31.00
C SER A 172 28.41 -15.81 -30.55
N SER A 173 29.13 -15.12 -31.43
CA SER A 173 30.50 -14.68 -31.21
C SER A 173 30.62 -13.24 -30.67
N GLY A 174 29.52 -12.49 -30.56
CA GLY A 174 29.54 -11.12 -30.07
C GLY A 174 28.24 -10.36 -30.29
N LEU A 175 27.29 -10.50 -29.36
CA LEU A 175 26.07 -9.71 -29.31
C LEU A 175 26.35 -8.34 -28.70
N SER A 176 25.60 -7.31 -29.11
CA SER A 176 25.81 -5.95 -28.61
C SER A 176 25.56 -5.86 -27.10
N SER A 177 26.16 -4.86 -26.46
CA SER A 177 26.02 -4.60 -25.02
C SER A 177 24.63 -4.14 -24.57
N GLU A 178 23.70 -3.97 -25.50
CA GLU A 178 22.30 -3.59 -25.25
C GLU A 178 21.35 -4.78 -25.43
N THR A 179 21.89 -5.96 -25.76
CA THR A 179 21.11 -7.18 -25.97
C THR A 179 21.10 -8.01 -24.69
N PHE A 180 19.91 -8.41 -24.23
CA PHE A 180 19.70 -9.23 -23.02
C PHE A 180 19.00 -10.57 -23.31
N SER A 181 18.72 -10.84 -24.59
CA SER A 181 18.19 -12.11 -25.06
C SER A 181 18.65 -12.43 -26.48
N TYR A 182 18.74 -13.73 -26.79
CA TYR A 182 19.10 -14.24 -28.10
C TYR A 182 18.31 -15.50 -28.43
N GLN A 183 17.62 -15.49 -29.56
CA GLN A 183 16.96 -16.68 -30.07
C GLN A 183 17.97 -17.56 -30.81
N TRP A 184 18.27 -18.72 -30.26
CA TRP A 184 19.19 -19.70 -30.81
C TRP A 184 18.45 -20.79 -31.58
N ASP A 185 18.78 -20.95 -32.86
CA ASP A 185 18.40 -22.11 -33.66
C ASP A 185 19.32 -23.31 -33.33
N ILE A 186 18.76 -24.34 -32.70
CA ILE A 186 19.48 -25.55 -32.27
C ILE A 186 19.86 -26.37 -33.52
N PRO A 187 21.13 -26.74 -33.73
CA PRO A 187 21.51 -27.57 -34.87
C PRO A 187 20.84 -28.96 -34.84
N GLU A 188 20.37 -29.42 -36.01
CA GLU A 188 19.72 -30.73 -36.17
C GLU A 188 20.65 -31.92 -35.87
N ASN A 189 21.96 -31.71 -35.92
CA ASN A 189 22.98 -32.74 -35.74
C ASN A 189 23.51 -32.87 -34.30
N LEU A 190 22.95 -32.13 -33.33
CA LEU A 190 23.30 -32.34 -31.91
C LEU A 190 22.76 -33.69 -31.42
N ASP A 191 23.60 -34.45 -30.71
CA ASP A 191 23.22 -35.76 -30.15
C ASP A 191 22.24 -35.60 -28.96
N GLU A 192 21.40 -36.61 -28.73
CA GLU A 192 20.47 -36.61 -27.59
C GLU A 192 21.24 -36.63 -26.27
N SER A 193 20.95 -35.69 -25.38
CA SER A 193 21.56 -35.62 -24.04
C SER A 193 20.81 -34.64 -23.14
N TRP A 194 20.89 -34.89 -21.83
CA TRP A 194 20.30 -34.06 -20.76
C TRP A 194 21.33 -33.14 -20.10
N GLN A 195 22.52 -33.05 -20.68
CA GLN A 195 23.70 -32.43 -20.07
C GLN A 195 24.19 -31.20 -20.84
N TYR A 196 23.32 -30.60 -21.66
CA TYR A 196 23.64 -29.35 -22.34
C TYR A 196 23.55 -28.17 -21.38
N LYS A 197 24.44 -27.20 -21.52
CA LYS A 197 24.40 -25.93 -20.79
C LYS A 197 24.70 -24.78 -21.75
N ILE A 198 24.20 -23.59 -21.42
CA ILE A 198 24.62 -22.35 -22.07
C ILE A 198 25.68 -21.70 -21.20
N ARG A 199 26.81 -21.31 -21.82
CA ARG A 199 27.81 -20.43 -21.22
C ARG A 199 27.73 -19.07 -21.88
N ILE A 200 27.62 -18.03 -21.07
CA ILE A 200 27.72 -16.64 -21.51
C ILE A 200 29.05 -16.09 -21.01
N SER A 201 29.81 -15.51 -21.93
CA SER A 201 31.10 -14.87 -21.64
C SER A 201 31.13 -13.46 -22.19
N THR A 202 31.62 -12.51 -21.42
CA THR A 202 31.80 -11.14 -21.92
C THR A 202 33.10 -10.98 -22.69
N LEU A 203 33.05 -10.23 -23.80
CA LEU A 203 34.22 -10.02 -24.68
C LEU A 203 35.23 -9.03 -24.11
N SER A 204 34.79 -8.10 -23.26
CA SER A 204 35.64 -7.05 -22.68
C SER A 204 36.30 -7.47 -21.37
N SER A 205 35.63 -8.30 -20.57
CA SER A 205 36.06 -8.61 -19.19
C SER A 205 36.34 -10.08 -18.91
N ASN A 206 36.10 -10.98 -19.87
CA ASN A 206 36.22 -12.43 -19.72
C ASN A 206 35.41 -13.04 -18.56
N SER A 207 34.35 -12.37 -18.09
CA SER A 207 33.46 -12.91 -17.07
C SER A 207 32.59 -14.01 -17.67
N ILE A 208 32.43 -15.14 -16.95
CA ILE A 208 31.77 -16.33 -17.46
C ILE A 208 30.66 -16.78 -16.51
N LYS A 209 29.48 -17.08 -17.05
CA LYS A 209 28.39 -17.74 -16.31
C LYS A 209 27.83 -18.90 -17.12
N GLU A 210 27.43 -19.97 -16.44
CA GLU A 210 26.79 -21.15 -17.04
C GLU A 210 25.37 -21.34 -16.52
N SER A 211 24.48 -21.80 -17.39
CA SER A 211 23.10 -22.17 -17.05
C SER A 211 23.06 -23.51 -16.30
N PRO A 212 21.92 -23.84 -15.65
CA PRO A 212 21.59 -25.22 -15.33
C PRO A 212 21.57 -26.12 -16.59
N SER A 213 21.62 -27.44 -16.38
CA SER A 213 21.55 -28.40 -17.48
C SER A 213 20.14 -28.45 -18.09
N PHE A 214 20.08 -28.57 -19.42
CA PHE A 214 18.87 -28.79 -20.20
C PHE A 214 19.06 -29.95 -21.19
N GLY A 215 17.94 -30.49 -21.67
CA GLY A 215 17.91 -31.61 -22.61
C GLY A 215 17.80 -31.17 -24.07
N ILE A 216 18.47 -31.89 -24.96
CA ILE A 216 18.19 -31.92 -26.40
C ILE A 216 17.73 -33.33 -26.75
N ALA A 217 16.60 -33.42 -27.43
CA ALA A 217 16.03 -34.67 -27.95
C ALA A 217 15.90 -34.61 -29.48
N ARG A 218 16.02 -35.76 -30.14
CA ARG A 218 15.90 -35.93 -31.60
C ARG A 218 14.67 -36.74 -31.97
N THR A 219 14.00 -37.31 -30.98
CA THR A 219 12.70 -37.99 -31.10
C THR A 219 11.60 -37.22 -30.37
N MET A 220 10.41 -37.19 -30.96
CA MET A 220 9.21 -36.67 -30.32
C MET A 220 8.88 -37.57 -29.12
N ALA A 221 8.44 -36.99 -28.00
CA ALA A 221 8.01 -37.73 -26.82
C ALA A 221 6.84 -37.03 -26.13
N VAL A 222 5.82 -37.76 -25.70
CA VAL A 222 4.72 -37.27 -24.88
C VAL A 222 5.18 -37.22 -23.42
N LEU A 223 5.05 -36.05 -22.79
CA LEU A 223 5.48 -35.81 -21.41
C LEU A 223 4.31 -35.83 -20.43
N SER A 224 3.13 -35.39 -20.88
CA SER A 224 1.89 -35.39 -20.10
C SER A 224 0.68 -35.36 -21.03
N PRO A 225 -0.42 -36.08 -20.72
CA PRO A 225 -0.48 -37.24 -19.83
C PRO A 225 0.44 -38.36 -20.33
N ASN A 226 1.18 -38.99 -19.42
CA ASN A 226 2.13 -40.05 -19.78
C ASN A 226 1.91 -41.37 -19.01
N GLY A 227 0.97 -41.40 -18.05
CA GLY A 227 0.62 -42.65 -17.37
C GLY A 227 0.12 -42.54 -15.94
N GLY A 228 -0.96 -43.28 -15.62
CA GLY A 228 -1.45 -43.45 -14.25
C GLY A 228 -2.31 -42.31 -13.71
N GLU A 229 -2.47 -41.23 -14.46
CA GLU A 229 -3.32 -40.10 -14.10
C GLU A 229 -4.81 -40.49 -14.13
N VAL A 230 -5.63 -39.80 -13.34
CA VAL A 230 -7.09 -39.97 -13.28
C VAL A 230 -7.73 -38.62 -13.49
N TYR A 231 -8.52 -38.49 -14.54
CA TYR A 231 -9.21 -37.25 -14.90
C TYR A 231 -10.72 -37.41 -14.91
N SER A 232 -11.43 -36.31 -14.73
CA SER A 232 -12.89 -36.26 -14.87
C SER A 232 -13.29 -35.67 -16.21
N PRO A 233 -14.40 -36.11 -16.83
CA PRO A 233 -14.91 -35.42 -18.02
C PRO A 233 -15.23 -33.94 -17.73
N GLY A 234 -14.90 -33.07 -18.69
CA GLY A 234 -15.07 -31.63 -18.57
C GLY A 234 -13.86 -30.89 -17.97
N GLU A 235 -12.90 -31.60 -17.37
CA GLU A 235 -11.64 -31.06 -16.85
C GLU A 235 -10.73 -30.53 -17.99
N GLU A 236 -9.92 -29.52 -17.69
CA GLU A 236 -8.90 -28.97 -18.59
C GLU A 236 -7.52 -29.48 -18.20
N VAL A 237 -6.83 -30.15 -19.13
CA VAL A 237 -5.53 -30.78 -18.92
C VAL A 237 -4.53 -30.22 -19.93
N GLU A 238 -3.32 -29.88 -19.48
CA GLU A 238 -2.24 -29.50 -20.39
C GLU A 238 -1.53 -30.76 -20.91
N ILE A 239 -1.64 -30.96 -22.22
CA ILE A 239 -0.89 -31.98 -22.95
C ILE A 239 0.49 -31.39 -23.28
N GLN A 240 1.56 -32.08 -22.92
CA GLN A 240 2.94 -31.62 -23.12
C GLN A 240 3.74 -32.66 -23.93
N TRP A 241 4.60 -32.20 -24.85
CA TRP A 241 5.45 -33.07 -25.67
C TRP A 241 6.76 -32.39 -26.09
N ILE A 242 7.73 -33.19 -26.56
CA ILE A 242 8.95 -32.70 -27.19
C ILE A 242 8.65 -32.34 -28.66
N ALA A 243 8.67 -31.05 -28.97
CA ALA A 243 8.28 -30.51 -30.27
C ALA A 243 9.37 -30.63 -31.35
N ILE A 244 9.33 -31.69 -32.17
CA ILE A 244 10.33 -31.97 -33.23
C ILE A 244 9.73 -31.80 -34.63
N GLY A 245 10.51 -31.28 -35.59
CA GLY A 245 10.15 -31.22 -37.02
C GLY A 245 9.45 -29.94 -37.47
N GLY A 246 9.22 -29.00 -36.55
CA GLY A 246 8.53 -27.72 -36.82
C GLY A 246 7.10 -27.91 -37.33
N GLY A 247 6.50 -26.83 -37.82
CA GLY A 247 5.12 -26.84 -38.34
C GLY A 247 4.10 -27.15 -37.25
N SER A 248 3.14 -28.01 -37.58
CA SER A 248 1.98 -28.25 -36.74
C SER A 248 1.82 -29.74 -36.48
N VAL A 249 1.23 -30.08 -35.34
CA VAL A 249 0.94 -31.45 -34.92
C VAL A 249 -0.57 -31.70 -34.89
N SER A 250 -0.94 -32.96 -35.05
CA SER A 250 -2.23 -33.49 -34.61
C SER A 250 -2.06 -34.19 -33.25
N ILE A 251 -3.05 -34.00 -32.39
CA ILE A 251 -3.17 -34.66 -31.10
C ILE A 251 -4.36 -35.61 -31.18
N GLU A 252 -4.12 -36.88 -30.87
CA GLU A 252 -5.09 -37.96 -30.93
C GLU A 252 -5.22 -38.64 -29.57
N LEU A 253 -6.44 -39.00 -29.19
CA LEU A 253 -6.75 -39.84 -28.06
C LEU A 253 -6.86 -41.30 -28.53
N ILE A 254 -6.18 -42.21 -27.86
CA ILE A 254 -6.25 -43.64 -28.14
C ILE A 254 -6.95 -44.34 -26.99
N LYS A 255 -7.95 -45.18 -27.28
CA LYS A 255 -8.54 -46.13 -26.32
C LYS A 255 -8.88 -47.44 -27.03
N ASN A 256 -8.43 -48.57 -26.48
CA ASN A 256 -8.69 -49.92 -27.06
C ASN A 256 -8.35 -50.04 -28.56
N ASN A 257 -7.26 -49.40 -29.02
CA ASN A 257 -6.85 -49.28 -30.42
C ASN A 257 -7.78 -48.44 -31.33
N GLU A 258 -8.84 -47.82 -30.80
CA GLU A 258 -9.55 -46.74 -31.49
C GLU A 258 -8.83 -45.42 -31.29
N ILE A 259 -8.74 -44.63 -32.37
CA ILE A 259 -8.09 -43.32 -32.41
C ILE A 259 -9.16 -42.25 -32.65
N VAL A 260 -9.23 -41.28 -31.74
CA VAL A 260 -10.15 -40.14 -31.81
C VAL A 260 -9.33 -38.86 -31.85
N PRO A 261 -9.51 -37.98 -32.85
CA PRO A 261 -8.78 -36.72 -32.89
C PRO A 261 -9.21 -35.83 -31.71
N ILE A 262 -8.24 -35.33 -30.93
CA ILE A 262 -8.45 -34.28 -29.93
C ILE A 262 -8.33 -32.93 -30.64
N VAL A 263 -7.22 -32.72 -31.34
CA VAL A 263 -6.94 -31.54 -32.15
C VAL A 263 -6.32 -32.00 -33.46
N SER A 264 -6.92 -31.61 -34.58
CA SER A 264 -6.42 -31.97 -35.93
C SER A 264 -5.26 -31.09 -36.40
N PHE A 265 -5.06 -29.93 -35.76
CA PHE A 265 -3.99 -28.98 -36.05
C PHE A 265 -3.73 -28.09 -34.81
N THR A 266 -2.51 -28.09 -34.30
CA THR A 266 -1.97 -27.06 -33.39
C THR A 266 -0.51 -26.81 -33.71
N GLU A 267 0.00 -25.62 -33.37
CA GLU A 267 1.43 -25.32 -33.50
C GLU A 267 2.25 -26.36 -32.71
N ASN A 268 3.38 -26.77 -33.28
CA ASN A 268 4.29 -27.72 -32.64
C ASN A 268 5.21 -26.96 -31.68
N ASP A 269 4.66 -26.41 -30.60
CA ASP A 269 5.35 -25.59 -29.61
C ASP A 269 5.62 -26.31 -28.27
N GLY A 270 5.10 -27.54 -28.13
CA GLY A 270 5.36 -28.45 -27.01
C GLY A 270 4.27 -28.51 -25.96
N SER A 271 3.15 -27.79 -26.14
CA SER A 271 2.05 -27.79 -25.19
C SER A 271 0.68 -27.52 -25.84
N CYS A 272 -0.39 -28.12 -25.34
CA CYS A 272 -1.76 -27.84 -25.76
C CYS A 272 -2.71 -28.06 -24.60
N LEU A 273 -3.54 -27.07 -24.28
CA LEU A 273 -4.65 -27.25 -23.35
C LEU A 273 -5.76 -28.06 -24.01
N TRP A 274 -6.22 -29.11 -23.33
CA TRP A 274 -7.28 -30.00 -23.77
C TRP A 274 -8.40 -30.08 -22.74
N LYS A 275 -9.62 -29.73 -23.17
CA LYS A 275 -10.83 -29.97 -22.40
C LYS A 275 -11.37 -31.37 -22.68
N ILE A 276 -11.40 -32.22 -21.66
CA ILE A 276 -11.82 -33.61 -21.78
C ILE A 276 -13.32 -33.67 -22.13
N PRO A 277 -13.73 -34.32 -23.24
CA PRO A 277 -15.14 -34.39 -23.62
C PRO A 277 -16.00 -35.21 -22.64
N ASN A 278 -17.20 -34.71 -22.34
CA ASN A 278 -18.20 -35.41 -21.49
C ASN A 278 -18.70 -36.74 -22.09
N THR A 279 -18.50 -36.93 -23.40
CA THR A 279 -18.84 -38.13 -24.17
C THR A 279 -17.89 -39.31 -23.91
N LEU A 280 -16.68 -39.07 -23.38
CA LEU A 280 -15.72 -40.15 -23.16
C LEU A 280 -16.29 -41.20 -22.19
N THR A 281 -16.00 -42.47 -22.48
CA THR A 281 -16.48 -43.59 -21.66
C THR A 281 -15.64 -43.71 -20.38
N GLU A 282 -16.28 -44.04 -19.26
CA GLU A 282 -15.56 -44.28 -18.00
C GLU A 282 -14.56 -45.45 -18.16
N GLY A 283 -13.48 -45.40 -17.39
CA GLY A 283 -12.49 -46.47 -17.29
C GLY A 283 -11.08 -46.08 -17.72
N ASN A 284 -10.17 -47.06 -17.63
CA ASN A 284 -8.76 -46.92 -17.96
C ASN A 284 -8.48 -47.14 -19.45
N GLY A 285 -7.21 -47.06 -19.84
CA GLY A 285 -6.76 -47.44 -21.18
C GLY A 285 -6.68 -46.30 -22.18
N TYR A 286 -6.81 -45.05 -21.72
CA TYR A 286 -6.61 -43.88 -22.56
C TYR A 286 -5.12 -43.54 -22.70
N LYS A 287 -4.69 -43.17 -23.90
CA LYS A 287 -3.35 -42.64 -24.19
C LYS A 287 -3.44 -41.44 -25.11
N ILE A 288 -2.51 -40.51 -25.01
CA ILE A 288 -2.34 -39.44 -26.00
C ILE A 288 -1.34 -39.89 -27.04
N LYS A 289 -1.58 -39.53 -28.30
CA LYS A 289 -0.64 -39.64 -29.40
C LYS A 289 -0.47 -38.28 -30.07
N ILE A 290 0.77 -37.89 -30.30
CA ILE A 290 1.13 -36.67 -31.02
C ILE A 290 1.78 -37.10 -32.34
N SER A 291 1.41 -36.47 -33.45
CA SER A 291 2.02 -36.72 -34.76
C SER A 291 2.20 -35.42 -35.51
N THR A 292 3.37 -35.19 -36.12
CA THR A 292 3.54 -34.02 -37.00
C THR A 292 2.70 -34.17 -38.26
N LEU A 293 2.13 -33.06 -38.75
CA LEU A 293 1.30 -33.08 -39.96
C LEU A 293 2.12 -33.16 -41.25
N THR A 294 3.35 -32.68 -41.22
CA THR A 294 4.26 -32.64 -42.38
C THR A 294 5.02 -33.94 -42.56
N SER A 295 5.28 -34.69 -41.49
CA SER A 295 5.97 -35.99 -41.50
C SER A 295 5.41 -36.92 -40.42
N PRO A 296 4.26 -37.58 -40.63
CA PRO A 296 3.57 -38.37 -39.60
C PRO A 296 4.37 -39.50 -38.95
N SER A 297 5.52 -39.89 -39.53
CA SER A 297 6.49 -40.79 -38.89
C SER A 297 7.21 -40.18 -37.68
N LEU A 298 7.20 -38.85 -37.55
CA LEU A 298 7.57 -38.12 -36.34
C LEU A 298 6.32 -38.05 -35.45
N SER A 299 6.19 -39.05 -34.59
CA SER A 299 5.07 -39.21 -33.67
C SER A 299 5.50 -39.92 -32.42
N ASP A 300 4.80 -39.67 -31.33
CA ASP A 300 4.94 -40.45 -30.10
C ASP A 300 3.60 -40.66 -29.40
N SER A 301 3.53 -41.59 -28.45
CA SER A 301 2.36 -41.83 -27.63
C SER A 301 2.72 -42.02 -26.17
N SER A 302 1.81 -41.67 -25.26
CA SER A 302 1.97 -41.89 -23.82
C SER A 302 2.50 -43.29 -23.50
N ASP A 303 3.48 -43.36 -22.61
CA ASP A 303 4.17 -44.58 -22.19
C ASP A 303 3.17 -45.59 -21.61
N THR A 304 2.31 -45.14 -20.70
CA THR A 304 1.22 -45.95 -20.11
C THR A 304 -0.12 -45.23 -20.19
N SER A 305 -1.20 -45.89 -19.76
CA SER A 305 -2.55 -45.34 -19.88
C SER A 305 -2.97 -44.51 -18.67
N PHE A 306 -3.83 -43.51 -18.91
CA PHE A 306 -4.59 -42.79 -17.88
C PHE A 306 -6.05 -43.26 -17.85
N SER A 307 -6.81 -42.79 -16.85
CA SER A 307 -8.21 -43.18 -16.61
C SER A 307 -9.17 -42.01 -16.56
N ILE A 308 -10.42 -42.25 -16.99
CA ILE A 308 -11.53 -41.29 -16.89
C ILE A 308 -12.55 -41.78 -15.85
N LEU A 309 -12.94 -40.92 -14.90
CA LEU A 309 -13.91 -41.21 -13.83
C LEU A 309 -15.16 -40.33 -13.94
N LYS A 310 -16.36 -40.92 -13.87
CA LYS A 310 -17.64 -40.18 -13.96
C LYS A 310 -18.31 -40.04 -12.59
N THR A 311 -18.83 -38.87 -12.26
CA THR A 311 -19.51 -38.61 -10.96
C THR A 311 -20.83 -37.85 -11.12
N VAL A 312 -21.72 -38.00 -10.13
CA VAL A 312 -22.91 -37.17 -9.92
C VAL A 312 -22.93 -36.76 -8.45
N THR A 313 -23.41 -35.54 -8.18
CA THR A 313 -23.55 -34.97 -6.84
C THR A 313 -24.92 -34.30 -6.73
N LEU A 314 -25.74 -34.70 -5.77
CA LEU A 314 -27.03 -34.09 -5.49
C LEU A 314 -26.83 -32.81 -4.66
N LEU A 315 -27.40 -31.70 -5.12
CA LEU A 315 -27.26 -30.37 -4.49
C LEU A 315 -28.49 -29.99 -3.68
N SER A 316 -29.69 -30.36 -4.13
CA SER A 316 -30.94 -30.09 -3.42
C SER A 316 -32.05 -31.08 -3.84
N PRO A 317 -32.91 -31.55 -2.92
CA PRO A 317 -32.78 -31.43 -1.47
C PRO A 317 -31.59 -32.26 -0.96
N ASN A 318 -30.83 -31.69 -0.03
CA ASN A 318 -29.64 -32.33 0.53
C ASN A 318 -29.66 -32.43 2.07
N GLY A 319 -30.69 -31.90 2.75
CA GLY A 319 -30.86 -32.11 4.18
C GLY A 319 -31.69 -31.08 4.93
N ASN A 320 -32.50 -31.55 5.88
CA ASN A 320 -33.28 -30.75 6.83
C ASN A 320 -34.36 -29.83 6.21
N GLU A 321 -34.58 -29.88 4.90
CA GLU A 321 -35.67 -29.12 4.28
C GLU A 321 -37.03 -29.62 4.76
N ILE A 322 -38.02 -28.73 4.75
CA ILE A 322 -39.40 -29.08 5.13
C ILE A 322 -40.33 -28.64 4.00
N TYR A 323 -41.06 -29.60 3.44
CA TYR A 323 -42.00 -29.37 2.35
C TYR A 323 -43.44 -29.68 2.78
N GLY A 324 -44.39 -28.91 2.23
CA GLY A 324 -45.81 -29.23 2.32
C GLY A 324 -46.23 -30.23 1.24
N LYS A 325 -47.30 -30.98 1.48
CA LYS A 325 -47.88 -31.86 0.45
C LYS A 325 -48.42 -31.06 -0.72
N ASN A 326 -48.32 -31.56 -1.95
CA ASN A 326 -48.65 -30.85 -3.20
C ASN A 326 -47.70 -29.69 -3.56
N ALA A 327 -46.61 -29.49 -2.81
CA ALA A 327 -45.61 -28.49 -3.17
C ALA A 327 -44.81 -28.93 -4.39
N GLN A 328 -44.29 -27.96 -5.13
CA GLN A 328 -43.29 -28.18 -6.16
C GLN A 328 -41.90 -27.98 -5.57
N VAL A 329 -41.01 -28.95 -5.79
CA VAL A 329 -39.61 -28.91 -5.33
C VAL A 329 -38.70 -29.04 -6.55
N ASN A 330 -37.75 -28.12 -6.67
CA ASN A 330 -36.72 -28.23 -7.69
C ASN A 330 -35.57 -29.11 -7.17
N ILE A 331 -35.44 -30.30 -7.71
CA ILE A 331 -34.33 -31.21 -7.42
C ILE A 331 -33.16 -30.77 -8.27
N GLN A 332 -32.00 -30.48 -7.66
CA GLN A 332 -30.81 -29.99 -8.34
C GLN A 332 -29.62 -30.91 -8.11
N TRP A 333 -28.80 -31.10 -9.14
CA TRP A 333 -27.59 -31.92 -9.08
C TRP A 333 -26.53 -31.42 -10.06
N GLN A 334 -25.30 -31.88 -9.86
CA GLN A 334 -24.18 -31.68 -10.78
C GLN A 334 -23.67 -33.05 -11.22
N ALA A 335 -23.47 -33.24 -12.53
CA ALA A 335 -22.96 -34.49 -13.07
C ALA A 335 -21.95 -34.21 -14.19
N VAL A 336 -20.88 -34.99 -14.23
CA VAL A 336 -19.79 -34.86 -15.22
C VAL A 336 -19.87 -35.98 -16.27
N TYR A 337 -21.04 -36.14 -16.88
CA TYR A 337 -21.28 -37.13 -17.95
C TYR A 337 -22.53 -36.83 -18.78
N GLU A 338 -22.59 -37.37 -20.01
CA GLU A 338 -23.79 -37.33 -20.84
C GLU A 338 -24.78 -38.50 -20.57
N GLY A 339 -26.05 -38.27 -20.89
CA GLY A 339 -27.14 -39.23 -20.73
C GLY A 339 -28.30 -38.67 -19.92
N ASN A 340 -29.25 -39.53 -19.59
CA ASN A 340 -30.36 -39.21 -18.70
C ASN A 340 -30.11 -39.77 -17.30
N VAL A 341 -30.75 -39.17 -16.30
CA VAL A 341 -30.76 -39.67 -14.93
C VAL A 341 -32.15 -40.17 -14.57
N LYS A 342 -32.20 -41.12 -13.63
CA LYS A 342 -33.39 -41.55 -12.92
C LYS A 342 -33.38 -40.93 -11.53
N ILE A 343 -34.54 -40.52 -11.03
CA ILE A 343 -34.69 -39.91 -9.69
C ILE A 343 -35.57 -40.82 -8.85
N GLU A 344 -35.03 -41.32 -7.75
CA GLU A 344 -35.69 -42.19 -6.79
C GLU A 344 -36.02 -41.41 -5.51
N LEU A 345 -37.20 -41.65 -4.96
CA LEU A 345 -37.56 -41.25 -3.60
C LEU A 345 -37.28 -42.44 -2.67
N LEU A 346 -36.51 -42.19 -1.63
CA LEU A 346 -36.22 -43.14 -0.56
C LEU A 346 -36.98 -42.75 0.71
N LYS A 347 -37.37 -43.73 1.52
CA LYS A 347 -37.86 -43.54 2.91
C LYS A 347 -37.08 -44.50 3.81
N ASN A 348 -36.46 -44.01 4.88
CA ASN A 348 -35.55 -44.82 5.72
C ASN A 348 -34.41 -45.49 4.94
N ASN A 349 -33.91 -44.81 3.91
CA ASN A 349 -32.92 -45.32 2.94
C ASN A 349 -33.40 -46.48 2.05
N ASP A 350 -34.63 -46.96 2.23
CA ASP A 350 -35.24 -47.94 1.35
C ASP A 350 -35.91 -47.25 0.16
N PHE A 351 -35.84 -47.88 -1.02
CA PHE A 351 -36.55 -47.42 -2.21
C PHE A 351 -38.05 -47.38 -1.97
N LEU A 352 -38.67 -46.21 -2.18
CA LEU A 352 -40.12 -46.04 -2.08
C LEU A 352 -40.79 -46.02 -3.45
N LEU A 353 -40.36 -45.11 -4.33
CA LEU A 353 -40.88 -44.98 -5.70
C LEU A 353 -39.89 -44.22 -6.60
N ASN A 354 -40.06 -44.35 -7.93
CA ASN A 354 -39.39 -43.48 -8.90
C ASN A 354 -40.17 -42.17 -9.02
N ILE A 355 -39.52 -41.03 -8.73
CA ILE A 355 -40.06 -39.70 -9.01
C ILE A 355 -40.13 -39.48 -10.52
N THR A 356 -39.08 -39.90 -11.22
CA THR A 356 -39.08 -40.05 -12.67
C THR A 356 -38.19 -41.21 -13.08
N GLU A 357 -38.63 -41.97 -14.09
CA GLU A 357 -37.87 -43.08 -14.68
C GLU A 357 -36.74 -42.58 -15.61
N SER A 358 -36.87 -41.37 -16.15
CA SER A 358 -35.87 -40.77 -17.05
C SER A 358 -36.08 -39.26 -17.17
N THR A 359 -35.04 -38.47 -16.91
CA THR A 359 -34.99 -37.04 -17.22
C THR A 359 -33.63 -36.67 -17.79
N LEU A 360 -33.59 -35.60 -18.58
CA LEU A 360 -32.33 -35.05 -19.12
C LEU A 360 -31.39 -34.70 -17.96
N ASN A 361 -30.10 -35.01 -18.12
CA ASN A 361 -29.05 -34.61 -17.17
C ASN A 361 -28.66 -33.13 -17.33
N ASN A 362 -29.62 -32.23 -17.11
CA ASN A 362 -29.44 -30.76 -17.22
C ASN A 362 -29.27 -30.06 -15.85
N GLY A 363 -29.07 -30.85 -14.79
CA GLY A 363 -28.83 -30.37 -13.43
C GLY A 363 -30.08 -29.96 -12.65
N SER A 364 -31.29 -30.11 -13.19
CA SER A 364 -32.52 -29.82 -12.45
C SER A 364 -33.76 -30.59 -12.89
N PHE A 365 -34.67 -30.88 -11.94
CA PHE A 365 -35.96 -31.50 -12.20
C PHE A 365 -37.02 -30.96 -11.22
N LEU A 366 -38.12 -30.43 -11.75
CA LEU A 366 -39.23 -29.95 -10.93
C LEU A 366 -40.16 -31.11 -10.56
N TRP A 367 -40.27 -31.40 -9.27
CA TRP A 367 -41.08 -32.49 -8.72
C TRP A 367 -42.33 -31.98 -8.01
N ASP A 368 -43.51 -32.45 -8.43
CA ASP A 368 -44.77 -32.29 -7.71
C ASP A 368 -44.91 -33.36 -6.60
N ILE A 369 -44.85 -32.95 -5.34
CA ILE A 369 -44.98 -33.86 -4.20
C ILE A 369 -46.41 -34.39 -4.11
N PRO A 370 -46.66 -35.71 -4.25
CA PRO A 370 -48.03 -36.24 -4.20
C PRO A 370 -48.68 -36.07 -2.82
N SER A 371 -49.98 -35.73 -2.78
CA SER A 371 -50.75 -35.68 -1.53
C SER A 371 -50.87 -37.02 -0.80
N SER A 372 -50.63 -38.13 -1.50
CA SER A 372 -50.70 -39.50 -0.96
C SER A 372 -49.50 -39.88 -0.08
N LEU A 373 -48.40 -39.12 -0.12
CA LEU A 373 -47.25 -39.38 0.76
C LEU A 373 -47.61 -39.11 2.23
N GLU A 374 -47.05 -39.90 3.14
CA GLU A 374 -47.26 -39.77 4.58
C GLU A 374 -46.45 -38.59 5.16
N ASN A 375 -46.89 -38.05 6.30
CA ASN A 375 -46.07 -37.09 7.04
C ASN A 375 -44.92 -37.85 7.70
N SER A 376 -43.68 -37.53 7.33
CA SER A 376 -42.47 -38.17 7.86
C SER A 376 -41.27 -37.26 7.62
N SER A 377 -40.24 -37.43 8.46
CA SER A 377 -38.94 -36.75 8.38
C SER A 377 -37.84 -37.63 7.80
N GLU A 378 -38.19 -38.69 7.10
CA GLU A 378 -37.27 -39.78 6.72
C GLU A 378 -37.06 -39.91 5.21
N TYR A 379 -37.47 -38.91 4.42
CA TYR A 379 -37.38 -38.94 2.97
C TYR A 379 -36.01 -38.49 2.47
N LYS A 380 -35.47 -39.16 1.45
CA LYS A 380 -34.25 -38.75 0.73
C LYS A 380 -34.46 -38.86 -0.78
N ILE A 381 -33.73 -38.05 -1.54
CA ILE A 381 -33.66 -38.17 -2.99
C ILE A 381 -32.41 -38.93 -3.35
N LYS A 382 -32.50 -39.79 -4.38
CA LYS A 382 -31.35 -40.45 -4.99
C LYS A 382 -31.37 -40.24 -6.49
N ILE A 383 -30.25 -39.77 -7.05
CA ILE A 383 -30.04 -39.57 -8.48
C ILE A 383 -29.16 -40.70 -8.99
N VAL A 384 -29.59 -41.38 -10.06
CA VAL A 384 -28.87 -42.53 -10.63
C VAL A 384 -28.69 -42.30 -12.13
N SER A 385 -27.48 -42.48 -12.65
CA SER A 385 -27.24 -42.49 -14.09
C SER A 385 -27.95 -43.68 -14.75
N LEU A 386 -28.68 -43.45 -15.85
CA LEU A 386 -29.32 -44.53 -16.61
C LEU A 386 -28.33 -45.36 -17.42
N ASN A 387 -27.16 -44.80 -17.75
CA ASN A 387 -26.13 -45.48 -18.54
C ASN A 387 -25.16 -46.28 -17.66
N ASN A 388 -25.02 -45.91 -16.38
CA ASN A 388 -24.22 -46.64 -15.41
C ASN A 388 -24.82 -46.54 -14.00
N SER A 389 -25.46 -47.61 -13.52
CA SER A 389 -26.11 -47.61 -12.20
C SER A 389 -25.15 -47.50 -11.01
N SER A 390 -23.83 -47.67 -11.20
CA SER A 390 -22.85 -47.41 -10.14
C SER A 390 -22.56 -45.92 -9.94
N VAL A 391 -22.95 -45.06 -10.89
CA VAL A 391 -22.82 -43.60 -10.79
C VAL A 391 -24.14 -43.06 -10.24
N PHE A 392 -24.18 -42.90 -8.92
CA PHE A 392 -25.32 -42.36 -8.22
C PHE A 392 -24.89 -41.49 -7.04
N ASP A 393 -25.79 -40.66 -6.58
CA ASP A 393 -25.66 -39.93 -5.33
C ASP A 393 -27.01 -39.83 -4.62
N SER A 394 -27.01 -39.59 -3.31
CA SER A 394 -28.21 -39.49 -2.48
C SER A 394 -28.09 -38.32 -1.51
N SER A 395 -29.22 -37.74 -1.10
CA SER A 395 -29.23 -36.65 -0.12
C SER A 395 -28.43 -37.02 1.13
N ASP A 396 -27.58 -36.11 1.60
CA ASP A 396 -26.74 -36.30 2.78
C ASP A 396 -27.60 -36.56 4.02
N LEU A 397 -28.63 -35.73 4.23
CA LEU A 397 -29.61 -35.84 5.31
C LEU A 397 -31.05 -35.94 4.77
N PRO A 398 -32.01 -36.49 5.54
CA PRO A 398 -33.39 -36.55 5.11
C PRO A 398 -34.08 -35.17 5.14
N PHE A 399 -35.15 -35.03 4.36
CA PHE A 399 -36.11 -33.91 4.40
C PHE A 399 -37.45 -34.35 4.99
N SER A 400 -38.26 -33.38 5.40
CA SER A 400 -39.55 -33.61 6.09
C SER A 400 -40.76 -33.21 5.26
N LEU A 401 -41.84 -33.99 5.35
CA LEU A 401 -43.18 -33.66 4.86
C LEU A 401 -44.12 -33.35 6.03
N VAL A 402 -44.73 -32.16 6.04
CA VAL A 402 -45.63 -31.70 7.13
C VAL A 402 -46.99 -31.23 6.61
N GLN A 403 -47.95 -31.07 7.54
CA GLN A 403 -49.32 -30.63 7.26
C GLN A 403 -49.83 -29.63 8.33
N SER A 404 -49.08 -28.56 8.59
CA SER A 404 -49.52 -27.46 9.49
C SER A 404 -48.95 -26.11 9.06
N LEU A 405 -49.80 -25.09 8.92
CA LEU A 405 -49.41 -23.73 8.53
C LEU A 405 -49.24 -22.92 9.81
N THR A 406 -48.03 -22.46 10.12
CA THR A 406 -47.76 -21.64 11.32
C THR A 406 -46.84 -20.47 10.98
N LEU A 407 -47.15 -19.26 11.46
CA LEU A 407 -46.24 -18.13 11.31
C LEU A 407 -45.13 -18.22 12.35
N GLN A 408 -43.89 -18.04 11.91
CA GLN A 408 -42.70 -18.08 12.76
C GLN A 408 -42.18 -16.67 13.04
N THR A 409 -42.07 -15.82 12.01
CA THR A 409 -41.67 -14.42 12.15
C THR A 409 -42.34 -13.55 11.07
N PRO A 410 -42.73 -12.29 11.36
CA PRO A 410 -42.89 -11.75 12.71
C PRO A 410 -44.08 -12.39 13.42
N ASN A 411 -43.92 -12.72 14.70
CA ASN A 411 -44.93 -13.42 15.50
C ASN A 411 -45.27 -12.73 16.83
N GLY A 412 -44.66 -11.58 17.12
CA GLY A 412 -44.95 -10.71 18.26
C GLY A 412 -43.69 -10.13 18.92
N ALA A 413 -43.78 -8.87 19.36
CA ALA A 413 -42.73 -8.10 20.04
C ALA A 413 -41.49 -7.76 19.20
N GLU A 414 -41.39 -8.20 17.94
CA GLU A 414 -40.31 -7.78 17.05
C GLU A 414 -40.42 -6.28 16.71
N SER A 415 -39.29 -5.71 16.30
CA SER A 415 -39.17 -4.30 15.94
C SER A 415 -38.32 -4.19 14.69
N TYR A 416 -38.92 -3.68 13.60
CA TYR A 416 -38.25 -3.49 12.32
C TYR A 416 -38.11 -2.01 11.98
N GLN A 417 -37.09 -1.68 11.20
CA GLN A 417 -36.84 -0.37 10.64
C GLN A 417 -37.55 -0.18 9.28
N THR A 418 -38.20 0.94 9.07
CA THR A 418 -38.74 1.31 7.75
C THR A 418 -37.61 1.57 6.77
N GLY A 419 -37.68 0.97 5.58
CA GLY A 419 -36.63 1.01 4.56
C GLY A 419 -35.65 -0.16 4.63
N GLU A 420 -35.72 -1.02 5.64
CA GLU A 420 -34.92 -2.25 5.71
C GLU A 420 -35.63 -3.43 5.04
N THR A 421 -34.90 -4.53 4.89
CA THR A 421 -35.43 -5.81 4.42
C THR A 421 -35.49 -6.80 5.59
N ALA A 422 -36.62 -7.49 5.76
CA ALA A 422 -36.82 -8.49 6.80
C ALA A 422 -37.45 -9.78 6.25
N ASP A 423 -37.23 -10.91 6.91
CA ASP A 423 -37.87 -12.18 6.52
C ASP A 423 -39.23 -12.37 7.21
N ILE A 424 -40.25 -12.60 6.40
CA ILE A 424 -41.50 -13.23 6.85
C ILE A 424 -41.31 -14.74 6.72
N ARG A 425 -41.34 -15.47 7.84
CA ARG A 425 -41.14 -16.92 7.88
C ARG A 425 -42.36 -17.63 8.41
N TRP A 426 -42.70 -18.75 7.79
CA TRP A 426 -43.79 -19.62 8.20
C TRP A 426 -43.47 -21.08 7.89
N GLN A 427 -44.10 -22.01 8.59
CA GLN A 427 -44.05 -23.43 8.27
C GLN A 427 -45.02 -23.72 7.11
N PRO A 428 -44.57 -24.12 5.91
CA PRO A 428 -45.48 -24.47 4.82
C PRO A 428 -46.20 -25.79 5.12
N ALA A 429 -47.51 -25.85 4.86
CA ALA A 429 -48.38 -26.99 5.16
C ALA A 429 -48.88 -27.75 3.93
N TYR A 430 -48.96 -27.05 2.80
CA TYR A 430 -49.58 -27.47 1.55
C TYR A 430 -48.86 -26.78 0.38
N GLY A 431 -48.94 -27.33 -0.82
CA GLY A 431 -48.47 -26.67 -2.03
C GLY A 431 -49.36 -25.51 -2.48
N GLY A 432 -49.00 -24.92 -3.61
CA GLY A 432 -49.67 -23.74 -4.15
C GLY A 432 -49.06 -22.43 -3.62
N ASN A 433 -49.78 -21.34 -3.85
CA ASN A 433 -49.33 -19.98 -3.51
C ASN A 433 -50.08 -19.44 -2.29
N VAL A 434 -49.45 -18.51 -1.59
CA VAL A 434 -50.01 -17.75 -0.48
C VAL A 434 -50.18 -16.27 -0.86
N LYS A 435 -51.16 -15.62 -0.25
CA LYS A 435 -51.30 -14.16 -0.20
C LYS A 435 -50.71 -13.66 1.12
N ILE A 436 -49.90 -12.60 1.07
CA ILE A 436 -49.24 -12.02 2.24
C ILE A 436 -49.76 -10.58 2.43
N GLU A 437 -50.28 -10.30 3.61
CA GLU A 437 -50.88 -9.00 3.94
C GLU A 437 -50.21 -8.41 5.20
N LEU A 438 -49.94 -7.11 5.15
CA LEU A 438 -49.57 -6.28 6.30
C LEU A 438 -50.82 -5.63 6.88
N LEU A 439 -51.03 -5.82 8.17
CA LEU A 439 -52.14 -5.25 8.92
C LEU A 439 -51.63 -4.17 9.88
N LYS A 440 -52.47 -3.17 10.14
CA LYS A 440 -52.30 -2.16 11.20
C LYS A 440 -53.61 -2.02 11.97
N ASN A 441 -53.57 -2.13 13.30
CA ASN A 441 -54.77 -2.21 14.15
C ASN A 441 -55.78 -3.26 13.65
N HIS A 442 -55.29 -4.44 13.27
CA HIS A 442 -56.08 -5.55 12.72
C HIS A 442 -56.79 -5.29 11.38
N LEU A 443 -56.57 -4.14 10.75
CA LEU A 443 -57.08 -3.82 9.41
C LEU A 443 -55.98 -4.00 8.38
N VAL A 444 -56.32 -4.49 7.18
CA VAL A 444 -55.36 -4.62 6.08
C VAL A 444 -54.88 -3.23 5.68
N LEU A 445 -53.59 -2.96 5.93
CA LEU A 445 -52.93 -1.73 5.52
C LEU A 445 -52.40 -1.86 4.10
N SER A 446 -51.75 -2.97 3.79
CA SER A 446 -51.16 -3.24 2.48
C SER A 446 -51.19 -4.73 2.14
N VAL A 447 -51.42 -5.05 0.88
CA VAL A 447 -51.14 -6.40 0.35
C VAL A 447 -49.68 -6.40 -0.09
N LEU A 448 -48.84 -7.18 0.60
CA LEU A 448 -47.43 -7.29 0.26
C LEU A 448 -47.26 -8.17 -0.98
N GLU A 449 -47.98 -9.29 -1.02
CA GLU A 449 -48.04 -10.17 -2.18
C GLU A 449 -49.44 -10.71 -2.40
N THR A 450 -49.87 -10.73 -3.66
CA THR A 450 -51.19 -11.26 -4.05
C THR A 450 -51.16 -12.77 -4.31
N SER A 451 -50.00 -13.31 -4.70
CA SER A 451 -49.78 -14.72 -5.02
C SER A 451 -48.28 -15.03 -5.02
N TYR A 452 -47.78 -15.59 -3.92
CA TYR A 452 -46.38 -15.95 -3.72
C TYR A 452 -46.21 -17.45 -3.47
N PRO A 453 -45.20 -18.14 -4.03
CA PRO A 453 -44.97 -19.56 -3.76
C PRO A 453 -44.92 -19.89 -2.26
N ASN A 454 -45.60 -20.98 -1.83
CA ASN A 454 -45.65 -21.37 -0.42
C ASN A 454 -44.35 -22.05 0.06
N THR A 455 -43.22 -21.34 0.00
CA THR A 455 -41.87 -21.84 0.30
C THR A 455 -41.49 -21.75 1.78
N GLY A 456 -42.31 -21.09 2.61
CA GLY A 456 -42.02 -20.88 4.04
C GLY A 456 -41.22 -19.63 4.36
N ILE A 457 -40.80 -18.87 3.35
CA ILE A 457 -40.04 -17.63 3.53
C ILE A 457 -40.35 -16.61 2.43
N TYR A 458 -40.54 -15.36 2.83
CA TYR A 458 -40.69 -14.21 1.95
C TYR A 458 -39.81 -13.07 2.43
N GLN A 459 -38.95 -12.58 1.54
CA GLN A 459 -38.10 -11.44 1.83
C GLN A 459 -38.90 -10.14 1.65
N TRP A 460 -39.26 -9.51 2.77
CA TRP A 460 -40.08 -8.31 2.83
C TRP A 460 -39.24 -7.04 2.84
N ASN A 461 -39.31 -6.28 1.75
CA ASN A 461 -38.79 -4.91 1.71
C ASN A 461 -39.78 -3.95 2.38
N ILE A 462 -39.44 -3.46 3.56
CA ILE A 462 -40.30 -2.60 4.37
C ILE A 462 -40.25 -1.19 3.78
N SER A 463 -41.36 -0.67 3.27
CA SER A 463 -41.38 0.67 2.67
C SER A 463 -41.00 1.74 3.69
N SER A 464 -40.12 2.67 3.28
CA SER A 464 -39.81 3.88 4.05
C SER A 464 -41.01 4.83 4.21
N SER A 465 -42.09 4.62 3.46
CA SER A 465 -43.33 5.41 3.58
C SER A 465 -44.28 4.95 4.68
N PHE A 466 -44.08 3.75 5.24
CA PHE A 466 -44.91 3.24 6.32
C PHE A 466 -44.71 4.06 7.60
N GLN A 467 -45.82 4.38 8.28
CA GLN A 467 -45.77 5.17 9.50
C GLN A 467 -45.21 4.35 10.67
N PRO A 468 -44.32 4.88 11.52
CA PRO A 468 -43.92 4.19 12.74
C PRO A 468 -45.12 3.84 13.63
N GLY A 469 -45.04 2.72 14.36
CA GLY A 469 -46.12 2.20 15.20
C GLY A 469 -45.82 0.82 15.77
N ASN A 470 -46.57 0.40 16.78
CA ASN A 470 -46.43 -0.89 17.48
C ASN A 470 -47.66 -1.82 17.31
N ASP A 471 -48.45 -1.54 16.28
CA ASP A 471 -49.78 -2.08 16.03
C ASP A 471 -49.85 -2.92 14.73
N TYR A 472 -48.71 -3.48 14.31
CA TYR A 472 -48.58 -4.22 13.05
C TYR A 472 -48.69 -5.74 13.22
N GLN A 473 -49.26 -6.42 12.21
CA GLN A 473 -49.30 -7.89 12.09
C GLN A 473 -49.12 -8.33 10.64
N ILE A 474 -48.67 -9.57 10.43
CA ILE A 474 -48.68 -10.24 9.13
C ILE A 474 -49.81 -11.26 9.11
N ARG A 475 -50.52 -11.33 7.98
CA ARG A 475 -51.46 -12.40 7.66
C ARG A 475 -50.98 -13.15 6.43
N ILE A 476 -50.98 -14.48 6.49
CA ILE A 476 -50.73 -15.36 5.34
C ILE A 476 -51.99 -16.19 5.07
N THR A 477 -52.46 -16.17 3.83
CA THR A 477 -53.64 -16.93 3.38
C THR A 477 -53.26 -17.85 2.24
N LEU A 478 -53.58 -19.14 2.35
CA LEU A 478 -53.33 -20.11 1.29
C LEU A 478 -54.35 -19.92 0.14
N LEU A 479 -53.90 -19.70 -1.09
CA LEU A 479 -54.81 -19.38 -2.20
C LEU A 479 -55.61 -20.58 -2.70
N VAL A 480 -55.02 -21.78 -2.65
CA VAL A 480 -55.69 -23.02 -3.07
C VAL A 480 -56.73 -23.49 -2.04
N GLN A 481 -56.67 -22.95 -0.82
CA GLN A 481 -57.60 -23.25 0.27
C GLN A 481 -57.73 -22.01 1.19
N PRO A 482 -58.48 -20.96 0.78
CA PRO A 482 -58.50 -19.66 1.45
C PRO A 482 -58.99 -19.65 2.91
N GLU A 483 -59.69 -20.70 3.34
CA GLU A 483 -60.04 -20.91 4.74
C GLU A 483 -58.82 -21.19 5.63
N THR A 484 -57.71 -21.64 5.04
CA THR A 484 -56.42 -21.88 5.71
C THR A 484 -55.61 -20.58 5.72
N LYS A 485 -55.83 -19.77 6.76
CA LYS A 485 -55.09 -18.52 7.02
C LYS A 485 -54.50 -18.48 8.42
N ILE A 486 -53.38 -17.80 8.57
CA ILE A 486 -52.73 -17.52 9.85
C ILE A 486 -52.39 -16.04 9.99
N GLU A 487 -52.27 -15.58 11.23
CA GLU A 487 -51.81 -14.24 11.59
C GLU A 487 -50.70 -14.34 12.63
N SER A 488 -49.85 -13.30 12.74
CA SER A 488 -48.91 -13.15 13.85
C SER A 488 -49.64 -13.28 15.19
N ALA A 489 -49.10 -14.11 16.09
CA ALA A 489 -49.67 -14.37 17.40
C ALA A 489 -49.69 -13.11 18.30
N GLY A 490 -48.73 -12.21 18.11
CA GLY A 490 -48.67 -10.88 18.72
C GLY A 490 -48.44 -9.76 17.71
N LEU A 491 -48.48 -8.52 18.20
CA LEU A 491 -48.18 -7.31 17.41
C LEU A 491 -46.66 -7.10 17.35
N PHE A 492 -46.16 -6.60 16.22
CA PHE A 492 -44.80 -6.10 16.06
C PHE A 492 -44.77 -4.60 15.78
N SER A 493 -43.58 -4.00 15.83
CA SER A 493 -43.39 -2.57 15.61
C SER A 493 -42.59 -2.24 14.35
N LEU A 494 -42.99 -1.16 13.67
CA LEU A 494 -42.18 -0.49 12.66
C LEU A 494 -41.66 0.82 13.25
N LYS A 495 -40.37 1.11 13.07
CA LYS A 495 -39.70 2.33 13.51
C LYS A 495 -39.03 3.01 12.33
N ASP A 496 -39.00 4.33 12.31
CA ASP A 496 -38.10 5.04 11.42
C ASP A 496 -36.83 5.37 12.20
N LEU A 497 -35.70 4.79 11.79
CA LEU A 497 -34.38 5.08 12.36
C LEU A 497 -33.59 6.07 11.50
N ASN A 498 -34.15 6.58 10.40
CA ASN A 498 -33.49 7.57 9.54
C ASN A 498 -33.62 9.00 10.12
N ILE A 499 -33.01 9.22 11.28
CA ILE A 499 -32.84 10.54 11.88
C ILE A 499 -32.08 11.51 10.94
N PRO A 500 -32.40 12.82 10.91
CA PRO A 500 -31.63 13.82 10.18
C PRO A 500 -30.13 13.69 10.45
N GLN A 501 -29.29 13.77 9.41
CA GLN A 501 -27.83 13.72 9.55
C GLN A 501 -27.21 15.03 9.10
N ILE A 502 -26.09 15.39 9.71
CA ILE A 502 -25.32 16.56 9.35
C ILE A 502 -24.35 16.16 8.24
N ILE A 503 -24.43 16.84 7.09
CA ILE A 503 -23.56 16.58 5.93
C ILE A 503 -22.40 17.55 5.85
N ASN A 504 -22.53 18.74 6.45
CA ASN A 504 -21.47 19.71 6.46
C ASN A 504 -21.58 20.66 7.65
N THR A 505 -20.42 21.09 8.15
CA THR A 505 -20.30 22.16 9.15
C THR A 505 -19.17 23.09 8.73
N SER A 506 -19.37 24.40 8.91
CA SER A 506 -18.37 25.41 8.56
C SER A 506 -18.39 26.55 9.58
N PRO A 507 -17.28 26.81 10.30
CA PRO A 507 -16.04 26.03 10.33
C PRO A 507 -16.23 24.59 10.82
N SER A 508 -15.34 23.68 10.44
CA SER A 508 -15.42 22.27 10.83
C SER A 508 -15.29 22.10 12.34
N PRO A 509 -15.85 21.04 12.94
CA PRO A 509 -15.71 20.80 14.37
C PRO A 509 -14.23 20.59 14.70
N GLN A 510 -13.80 20.98 15.90
CA GLN A 510 -12.40 20.97 16.34
C GLN A 510 -11.46 21.95 15.60
N SER A 511 -11.99 22.77 14.67
CA SER A 511 -11.24 23.88 14.09
C SER A 511 -11.28 25.12 14.99
N PHE A 512 -10.44 26.09 14.64
CA PHE A 512 -10.50 27.41 15.24
C PHE A 512 -11.71 28.19 14.73
N LEU A 513 -12.45 28.78 15.67
CA LEU A 513 -13.53 29.71 15.37
C LEU A 513 -13.06 31.11 15.74
N LYS A 514 -12.99 32.03 14.77
CA LYS A 514 -12.74 33.44 15.11
C LYS A 514 -13.89 33.92 16.00
N HIS A 515 -13.61 34.72 17.02
CA HIS A 515 -14.65 35.13 17.97
C HIS A 515 -15.85 35.87 17.34
N THR A 516 -15.78 36.31 16.08
CA THR A 516 -16.87 36.97 15.34
C THR A 516 -17.47 36.11 14.22
N GLU A 517 -16.96 34.91 14.00
CA GLU A 517 -17.34 34.06 12.88
C GLU A 517 -18.61 33.23 13.17
N PRO A 518 -19.57 33.15 12.22
CA PRO A 518 -20.77 32.33 12.39
C PRO A 518 -20.50 30.83 12.13
N ILE A 519 -21.27 29.97 12.80
CA ILE A 519 -21.28 28.52 12.59
C ILE A 519 -22.40 28.16 11.61
N ARG A 520 -22.09 27.42 10.56
CA ARG A 520 -23.05 26.93 9.55
C ARG A 520 -23.16 25.42 9.62
N ILE A 521 -24.38 24.90 9.60
CA ILE A 521 -24.68 23.48 9.74
C ILE A 521 -25.66 23.08 8.64
N THR A 522 -25.27 22.13 7.80
CA THR A 522 -26.12 21.62 6.71
C THR A 522 -26.57 20.21 7.04
N PHE A 523 -27.87 19.97 6.99
CA PHE A 523 -28.48 18.66 7.15
C PHE A 523 -28.72 18.00 5.80
N ASN A 524 -28.74 16.66 5.73
CA ASN A 524 -29.09 15.94 4.49
C ASN A 524 -30.59 16.01 4.14
N LYS A 525 -31.43 16.51 5.07
CA LYS A 525 -32.89 16.50 4.98
C LYS A 525 -33.49 17.70 5.72
N PRO A 526 -34.77 18.03 5.48
CA PRO A 526 -35.48 19.07 6.23
C PRO A 526 -35.55 18.77 7.73
N VAL A 527 -35.32 19.80 8.55
CA VAL A 527 -35.44 19.74 10.01
C VAL A 527 -36.56 20.69 10.44
N LEU A 528 -37.30 20.39 11.50
CA LEU A 528 -38.29 21.31 12.05
C LEU A 528 -37.57 22.45 12.82
N PRO A 529 -37.62 23.71 12.37
CA PRO A 529 -36.91 24.81 13.06
C PRO A 529 -37.34 25.00 14.51
N ASP A 530 -38.63 24.83 14.79
CA ASP A 530 -39.22 25.01 16.13
C ASP A 530 -38.82 23.89 17.11
N SER A 531 -38.22 22.81 16.63
CA SER A 531 -37.72 21.70 17.47
C SER A 531 -36.26 21.88 17.92
N LEU A 532 -35.56 22.91 17.42
CA LEU A 532 -34.14 23.10 17.67
C LEU A 532 -33.87 23.47 19.13
N ILE A 533 -33.05 22.67 19.79
CA ILE A 533 -32.46 22.94 21.09
C ILE A 533 -30.95 23.02 20.92
N LEU A 534 -30.37 24.18 21.19
CA LEU A 534 -28.92 24.36 21.27
C LEU A 534 -28.48 24.32 22.72
N SER A 535 -27.38 23.63 22.99
CA SER A 535 -26.75 23.54 24.30
C SER A 535 -25.22 23.58 24.19
N GLY A 536 -24.54 23.81 25.31
CA GLY A 536 -23.08 23.93 25.36
C GLY A 536 -22.60 25.33 25.71
N PHE A 537 -21.28 25.48 25.85
CA PHE A 537 -20.65 26.71 26.31
C PHE A 537 -20.73 27.86 25.29
N ILE A 538 -20.67 27.57 23.98
CA ILE A 538 -20.70 28.62 22.95
C ILE A 538 -22.02 29.42 22.98
N VAL A 539 -23.13 28.75 23.22
CA VAL A 539 -24.48 29.34 23.16
C VAL A 539 -24.92 30.00 24.48
N GLN A 540 -24.04 30.12 25.47
CA GLN A 540 -24.29 30.95 26.65
C GLN A 540 -24.16 32.46 26.32
N ALA A 541 -23.41 32.81 25.28
CA ALA A 541 -23.35 34.17 24.75
C ALA A 541 -24.56 34.46 23.83
N PRO A 542 -25.06 35.70 23.75
CA PRO A 542 -26.18 36.03 22.86
C PRO A 542 -25.88 35.73 21.38
N TYR A 543 -26.82 35.07 20.70
CA TYR A 543 -26.71 34.67 19.29
C TYR A 543 -28.01 34.95 18.52
N SER A 544 -27.95 34.85 17.20
CA SER A 544 -29.10 34.88 16.29
C SER A 544 -29.08 33.66 15.38
N LEU A 545 -30.28 33.17 15.02
CA LEU A 545 -30.45 31.99 14.19
C LEU A 545 -31.06 32.39 12.86
N GLN A 546 -30.53 31.82 11.78
CA GLN A 546 -31.09 31.95 10.44
C GLN A 546 -31.15 30.58 9.77
N TRP A 547 -32.33 30.18 9.33
CA TRP A 547 -32.55 28.98 8.53
C TRP A 547 -32.62 29.35 7.04
N ALA A 548 -31.81 28.69 6.21
CA ALA A 548 -31.89 28.83 4.76
C ALA A 548 -32.98 27.92 4.23
N LYS A 549 -34.18 28.46 3.93
CA LYS A 549 -35.29 27.69 3.35
C LYS A 549 -34.92 27.19 1.94
N THR A 550 -34.46 25.96 1.81
CA THR A 550 -34.36 25.24 0.54
C THR A 550 -35.51 24.25 0.48
N VAL A 551 -36.37 24.37 -0.53
CA VAL A 551 -37.69 23.72 -0.49
C VAL A 551 -37.62 22.21 -0.75
N TYR A 552 -36.53 21.61 -1.29
CA TYR A 552 -36.53 20.16 -1.59
C TYR A 552 -35.16 19.41 -1.56
N SER A 553 -34.15 19.87 -0.81
CA SER A 553 -33.01 19.04 -0.36
C SER A 553 -32.00 19.89 0.41
N ASN A 554 -31.52 19.39 1.54
CA ASN A 554 -30.53 19.97 2.45
C ASN A 554 -30.91 21.30 3.12
N ASP A 555 -31.34 21.24 4.38
CA ASP A 555 -31.64 22.41 5.21
C ASP A 555 -30.37 22.95 5.88
N THR A 556 -30.24 24.27 6.04
CA THR A 556 -29.04 24.87 6.64
C THR A 556 -29.39 25.83 7.77
N LEU A 557 -28.81 25.55 8.94
CA LEU A 557 -28.82 26.42 10.11
C LEU A 557 -27.56 27.28 10.14
N ILE A 558 -27.72 28.59 10.32
CA ILE A 558 -26.64 29.54 10.56
C ILE A 558 -26.81 30.14 11.95
N ILE A 559 -25.78 29.98 12.79
CA ILE A 559 -25.70 30.49 14.16
C ILE A 559 -24.70 31.65 14.16
N THR A 560 -25.20 32.86 14.37
CA THR A 560 -24.38 34.09 14.32
C THR A 560 -24.25 34.69 15.72
N PRO A 561 -23.03 34.93 16.23
CA PRO A 561 -22.84 35.64 17.50
C PRO A 561 -23.43 37.06 17.41
N GLN A 562 -24.21 37.50 18.41
CA GLN A 562 -24.60 38.92 18.49
C GLN A 562 -23.46 39.78 19.05
N ASN A 563 -22.62 39.19 19.90
CA ASN A 563 -21.36 39.73 20.40
C ASN A 563 -20.27 38.68 20.23
N ALA A 564 -18.99 39.06 20.22
CA ALA A 564 -17.89 38.12 20.07
C ALA A 564 -18.02 36.90 21.02
N TRP A 565 -17.87 35.69 20.47
CA TRP A 565 -17.87 34.44 21.22
C TRP A 565 -16.84 34.49 22.35
N SER A 566 -17.17 33.90 23.49
CA SER A 566 -16.25 33.87 24.62
C SER A 566 -15.00 33.04 24.26
N VAL A 567 -13.84 33.69 24.26
CA VAL A 567 -12.54 33.08 23.97
C VAL A 567 -12.25 31.90 24.90
N GLY A 568 -11.53 30.89 24.41
CA GLY A 568 -11.05 29.77 25.19
C GLY A 568 -11.12 28.43 24.46
N SER A 569 -10.51 27.40 25.06
CA SER A 569 -10.52 26.04 24.53
C SER A 569 -11.83 25.31 24.77
N GLY A 570 -12.10 24.29 23.95
CA GLY A 570 -13.12 23.28 24.27
C GLY A 570 -14.52 23.88 24.42
N LYS A 571 -14.77 24.99 23.73
CA LYS A 571 -16.05 25.67 23.75
C LYS A 571 -17.01 24.82 22.94
N ASN A 572 -17.80 24.04 23.66
CA ASN A 572 -18.65 23.07 23.02
C ASN A 572 -19.97 23.68 22.55
N ILE A 573 -20.52 23.08 21.51
CA ILE A 573 -21.91 23.25 21.09
C ILE A 573 -22.47 21.87 20.74
N SER A 574 -23.66 21.60 21.23
CA SER A 574 -24.48 20.46 20.88
C SER A 574 -25.81 20.97 20.39
N LEU A 575 -26.40 20.24 19.46
CA LEU A 575 -27.75 20.52 19.00
C LEU A 575 -28.60 19.27 19.10
N GLN A 576 -29.87 19.49 19.39
CA GLN A 576 -30.93 18.51 19.27
C GLN A 576 -32.03 19.12 18.40
N CYS A 577 -32.59 18.33 17.50
CA CYS A 577 -33.72 18.74 16.67
C CYS A 577 -34.50 17.51 16.22
N SER A 578 -35.70 17.70 15.69
CA SER A 578 -36.51 16.62 15.12
C SER A 578 -36.85 16.86 13.66
N ASP A 579 -37.12 15.77 12.96
CA ASP A 579 -37.74 15.83 11.64
C ASP A 579 -39.27 16.05 11.74
N LEU A 580 -39.95 16.06 10.59
CA LEU A 580 -41.41 16.19 10.48
C LEU A 580 -42.20 14.99 11.06
N TYR A 581 -41.52 13.87 11.34
CA TYR A 581 -42.11 12.64 11.86
C TYR A 581 -41.87 12.46 13.36
N GLY A 582 -41.17 13.40 14.00
CA GLY A 582 -40.88 13.39 15.44
C GLY A 582 -39.64 12.59 15.83
N ASN A 583 -38.83 12.13 14.86
CA ASN A 583 -37.57 11.46 15.15
C ASN A 583 -36.55 12.50 15.62
N VAL A 584 -35.90 12.24 16.75
CA VAL A 584 -34.96 13.18 17.38
C VAL A 584 -33.52 12.88 16.95
N PHE A 585 -32.85 13.86 16.35
CA PHE A 585 -31.41 13.88 16.17
C PHE A 585 -30.75 14.63 17.33
N SER A 586 -29.66 14.07 17.87
CA SER A 586 -28.77 14.73 18.83
C SER A 586 -27.35 14.63 18.32
N SER A 587 -26.65 15.77 18.22
CA SER A 587 -25.24 15.78 17.85
C SER A 587 -24.36 15.39 19.05
N SER A 588 -23.24 14.70 18.78
CA SER A 588 -22.12 14.73 19.72
C SER A 588 -21.65 16.18 19.92
N PRO A 589 -21.11 16.55 21.10
CA PRO A 589 -20.59 17.89 21.33
C PRO A 589 -19.46 18.22 20.34
N TRP A 590 -19.63 19.29 19.57
CA TRP A 590 -18.54 19.86 18.79
C TRP A 590 -17.78 20.82 19.65
N ASN A 591 -16.46 20.65 19.70
CA ASN A 591 -15.60 21.57 20.40
C ASN A 591 -15.01 22.55 19.39
N TYR A 592 -15.07 23.83 19.70
CA TYR A 592 -14.31 24.86 19.01
C TYR A 592 -13.30 25.46 19.97
N ASP A 593 -12.14 25.80 19.43
CA ASP A 593 -11.21 26.68 20.10
C ASP A 593 -11.45 28.09 19.57
N ILE A 594 -11.95 28.95 20.44
CA ILE A 594 -12.28 30.32 20.05
C ILE A 594 -11.04 31.17 20.21
N LEU A 595 -10.54 31.70 19.09
CA LEU A 595 -9.36 32.56 19.05
C LEU A 595 -9.67 33.98 19.48
N ASP A 596 -8.73 34.59 20.21
CA ASP A 596 -8.79 35.97 20.70
C ASP A 596 -8.13 36.96 19.72
N GLY A 597 -7.12 36.51 18.96
CA GLY A 597 -6.36 37.38 18.07
C GLY A 597 -5.38 36.65 17.14
N ILE A 598 -4.83 37.41 16.19
CA ILE A 598 -3.79 36.98 15.24
C ILE A 598 -2.64 37.98 15.34
N LEU A 599 -1.40 37.48 15.40
CA LEU A 599 -0.20 38.30 15.26
C LEU A 599 0.57 37.94 13.99
N TYR A 600 1.28 38.91 13.45
CA TYR A 600 2.04 38.81 12.20
C TYR A 600 3.53 38.99 12.46
N VAL A 601 4.36 38.16 11.81
CA VAL A 601 5.83 38.16 11.94
C VAL A 601 6.51 38.13 10.58
N LYS A 602 7.44 39.07 10.33
CA LYS A 602 8.28 39.09 9.13
C LYS A 602 9.69 39.57 9.44
N THR A 603 10.67 39.16 8.64
CA THR A 603 12.11 39.39 8.91
C THR A 603 12.55 40.86 8.90
N ASP A 604 11.84 41.74 8.17
CA ASP A 604 12.03 43.20 8.18
C ASP A 604 11.09 43.94 9.17
N GLY A 605 10.37 43.20 10.02
CA GLY A 605 9.56 43.74 11.10
C GLY A 605 10.40 44.35 12.22
N ASP A 606 9.72 44.81 13.28
CA ASP A 606 10.34 45.34 14.50
C ASP A 606 9.67 44.70 15.72
N ASP A 607 10.45 44.20 16.67
CA ASP A 607 9.91 43.57 17.88
C ASP A 607 9.25 44.56 18.84
N LEU A 608 9.46 45.87 18.65
CA LEU A 608 8.70 46.93 19.31
C LEU A 608 7.29 47.13 18.74
N ASN A 609 6.99 46.59 17.55
CA ASN A 609 5.68 46.72 16.94
C ASN A 609 4.60 45.94 17.70
N PRO A 610 3.29 46.27 17.55
CA PRO A 610 2.22 45.53 18.21
C PRO A 610 1.99 44.12 17.62
N GLY A 611 2.54 43.78 16.45
CA GLY A 611 2.30 42.50 15.78
C GLY A 611 1.02 42.48 14.94
N THR A 612 0.46 43.63 14.59
CA THR A 612 -0.67 43.75 13.66
C THR A 612 -0.22 43.58 12.21
N PHE A 613 -1.16 43.36 11.29
CA PHE A 613 -0.90 43.25 9.85
C PHE A 613 0.03 44.34 9.29
N ASP A 614 -0.22 45.62 9.62
CA ASP A 614 0.57 46.76 9.13
C ASP A 614 1.89 46.99 9.90
N LYS A 615 2.00 46.42 11.10
CA LYS A 615 3.15 46.59 12.00
C LYS A 615 3.49 45.23 12.61
N PRO A 616 4.07 44.32 11.82
CA PRO A 616 4.41 42.98 12.27
C PRO A 616 5.65 42.99 13.17
N LYS A 617 5.76 41.95 13.99
CA LYS A 617 6.95 41.66 14.80
C LYS A 617 8.10 41.18 13.92
N LYS A 618 9.32 41.25 14.43
CA LYS A 618 10.53 40.75 13.75
C LYS A 618 10.78 39.28 14.05
N THR A 619 10.67 38.89 15.32
CA THR A 619 10.99 37.56 15.81
C THR A 619 9.74 36.83 16.31
N ILE A 620 9.73 35.50 16.11
CA ILE A 620 8.60 34.64 16.49
C ILE A 620 8.45 34.60 18.01
N GLN A 621 9.57 34.53 18.75
CA GLN A 621 9.54 34.52 20.22
C GLN A 621 8.93 35.80 20.81
N LYS A 622 9.23 36.98 20.25
CA LYS A 622 8.61 38.25 20.69
C LYS A 622 7.14 38.35 20.32
N ALA A 623 6.73 37.75 19.21
CA ALA A 623 5.32 37.61 18.88
C ALA A 623 4.59 36.71 19.88
N LEU A 624 5.14 35.54 20.24
CA LEU A 624 4.58 34.67 21.27
C LEU A 624 4.48 35.37 22.64
N GLU A 625 5.51 36.12 23.06
CA GLU A 625 5.48 36.91 24.28
C GLU A 625 4.38 37.99 24.26
N THR A 626 4.25 38.70 23.14
CA THR A 626 3.22 39.74 22.96
C THR A 626 1.83 39.12 22.94
N ALA A 627 1.65 38.02 22.21
CA ALA A 627 0.39 37.28 22.16
C ALA A 627 -0.02 36.81 23.56
N SER A 628 0.90 36.23 24.34
CA SER A 628 0.62 35.83 25.73
C SER A 628 0.24 36.97 26.66
N SER A 629 0.62 38.21 26.34
CA SER A 629 0.22 39.38 27.12
C SER A 629 -1.14 39.96 26.74
N LEU A 630 -1.59 39.71 25.51
CA LEU A 630 -2.79 40.29 24.93
C LEU A 630 -3.96 39.31 24.89
N TYR A 631 -3.67 38.03 24.71
CA TYR A 631 -4.62 37.01 24.31
C TYR A 631 -4.46 35.77 25.17
N SER A 632 -5.57 35.11 25.47
CA SER A 632 -5.53 33.79 26.10
C SER A 632 -5.27 32.66 25.09
N LYS A 633 -5.60 32.89 23.82
CA LYS A 633 -5.27 32.05 22.66
C LYS A 633 -5.11 32.90 21.41
N ALA A 634 -4.09 32.64 20.60
CA ALA A 634 -3.88 33.37 19.35
C ALA A 634 -3.13 32.54 18.30
N GLU A 635 -3.23 32.97 17.05
CA GLU A 635 -2.38 32.46 15.97
C GLU A 635 -1.24 33.42 15.68
N ILE A 636 -0.08 32.87 15.36
CA ILE A 636 1.08 33.62 14.89
C ILE A 636 1.28 33.29 13.41
N HIS A 637 1.00 34.24 12.52
CA HIS A 637 1.16 34.13 11.07
C HIS A 637 2.53 34.65 10.69
N ILE A 638 3.36 33.79 10.10
CA ILE A 638 4.76 34.09 9.80
C ILE A 638 4.99 34.10 8.29
N ALA A 639 5.54 35.21 7.81
CA ALA A 639 5.88 35.38 6.41
C ALA A 639 7.13 34.56 6.03
N GLU A 640 7.25 34.27 4.74
CA GLU A 640 8.45 33.70 4.14
C GLU A 640 9.73 34.45 4.56
N GLY A 641 10.82 33.69 4.71
CA GLY A 641 12.08 34.20 5.21
C GLY A 641 12.79 33.19 6.12
N ILE A 642 14.01 33.52 6.49
CA ILE A 642 14.84 32.72 7.42
C ILE A 642 14.88 33.43 8.77
N TYR A 643 14.48 32.71 9.82
CA TYR A 643 14.44 33.17 11.20
C TYR A 643 15.49 32.39 11.99
N TYR A 644 16.58 33.08 12.32
CA TYR A 644 17.68 32.50 13.09
C TYR A 644 17.35 32.46 14.58
N ILE A 645 17.49 31.28 15.18
CA ILE A 645 17.31 31.00 16.60
C ILE A 645 18.69 30.70 17.19
N HIS A 646 18.92 31.11 18.42
CA HIS A 646 20.13 30.73 19.15
C HIS A 646 19.69 30.00 20.42
N SER A 647 19.69 28.67 20.38
CA SER A 647 19.09 27.82 21.43
C SER A 647 19.55 28.11 22.86
N LEU A 648 20.80 28.54 23.07
CA LEU A 648 21.31 28.92 24.41
C LEU A 648 20.96 30.36 24.85
N ASN A 649 20.84 31.31 23.92
CA ASN A 649 20.75 32.73 24.24
C ASN A 649 19.33 33.28 24.06
N ASN A 650 18.61 32.80 23.05
CA ASN A 650 17.26 33.22 22.70
C ASN A 650 16.50 32.06 22.04
N PRO A 651 16.13 31.03 22.83
CA PRO A 651 15.40 29.88 22.30
C PRO A 651 14.00 30.26 21.86
N LEU A 652 13.52 29.60 20.80
CA LEU A 652 12.11 29.61 20.44
C LEU A 652 11.38 28.55 21.26
N VAL A 653 10.53 28.98 22.18
CA VAL A 653 9.78 28.11 23.10
C VAL A 653 8.29 28.29 22.85
N LEU A 654 7.63 27.20 22.47
CA LEU A 654 6.18 27.19 22.31
C LEU A 654 5.47 27.42 23.64
N LYS A 655 4.28 28.04 23.54
CA LYS A 655 3.39 28.28 24.67
C LYS A 655 2.01 27.74 24.36
N GLU A 656 1.37 27.22 25.39
CA GLU A 656 0.03 26.66 25.28
C GLU A 656 -0.98 27.70 24.79
N GLY A 657 -1.80 27.32 23.81
CA GLY A 657 -2.83 28.19 23.23
C GLY A 657 -2.33 29.10 22.11
N PHE A 658 -1.07 29.00 21.70
CA PHE A 658 -0.48 29.84 20.64
C PHE A 658 0.05 28.99 19.48
N SER A 659 -0.74 28.89 18.42
CA SER A 659 -0.39 28.11 17.22
C SER A 659 0.44 28.92 16.23
N LEU A 660 1.37 28.25 15.54
CA LEU A 660 2.27 28.84 14.55
C LEU A 660 1.87 28.41 13.14
N TYR A 661 1.81 29.37 12.22
CA TYR A 661 1.52 29.14 10.80
C TYR A 661 2.53 29.83 9.90
N GLY A 662 3.36 29.05 9.24
CA GLY A 662 4.28 29.49 8.19
C GLY A 662 3.59 29.48 6.83
N GLY A 663 4.28 29.98 5.80
CA GLY A 663 3.79 29.90 4.42
C GLY A 663 3.09 31.17 3.93
N TYR A 664 3.20 32.29 4.63
CA TYR A 664 2.59 33.55 4.17
C TYR A 664 3.52 34.32 3.25
N SER A 665 2.98 34.87 2.15
CA SER A 665 3.75 35.77 1.28
C SER A 665 4.25 36.99 2.06
N PHE A 666 5.46 37.46 1.76
CA PHE A 666 6.06 38.62 2.41
C PHE A 666 5.26 39.93 2.26
N SER A 667 4.55 40.08 1.14
CA SER A 667 3.94 41.35 0.73
C SER A 667 2.43 41.45 0.97
N SER A 668 1.69 40.34 0.94
CA SER A 668 0.21 40.39 0.89
C SER A 668 -0.49 39.75 2.08
N TRP A 669 0.15 38.83 2.81
CA TRP A 669 -0.43 37.96 3.85
C TRP A 669 -1.72 37.18 3.48
N GLN A 670 -2.36 37.45 2.35
CA GLN A 670 -3.63 36.84 1.96
C GLN A 670 -3.46 35.49 1.25
N ASN A 671 -2.26 35.22 0.75
CA ASN A 671 -1.93 33.97 0.07
C ASN A 671 -1.02 33.14 0.98
N ARG A 672 -1.61 32.21 1.76
CA ARG A 672 -0.85 31.18 2.47
C ARG A 672 -0.62 30.00 1.54
N ASN A 673 0.64 29.71 1.23
CA ASN A 673 1.06 28.52 0.51
C ASN A 673 2.48 28.13 0.97
N PRO A 674 2.61 27.17 1.92
CA PRO A 674 3.89 26.75 2.46
C PRO A 674 4.91 26.21 1.44
N LEU A 675 4.46 25.75 0.26
CA LEU A 675 5.35 25.29 -0.81
C LEU A 675 6.03 26.45 -1.54
N ASN A 676 5.31 27.56 -1.72
CA ASN A 676 5.79 28.72 -2.47
C ASN A 676 6.48 29.76 -1.57
N TYR A 677 5.99 29.93 -0.33
CA TYR A 677 6.41 30.98 0.59
C TYR A 677 7.16 30.38 1.79
N LYS A 678 8.40 29.94 1.58
CA LYS A 678 9.13 29.15 2.57
C LYS A 678 9.44 29.94 3.83
N THR A 679 8.92 29.46 4.96
CA THR A 679 9.22 29.99 6.30
C THR A 679 10.19 29.06 7.00
N VAL A 680 11.44 29.52 7.16
CA VAL A 680 12.55 28.72 7.67
C VAL A 680 12.90 29.15 9.09
N ILE A 681 12.99 28.20 10.01
CA ILE A 681 13.46 28.40 11.39
C ILE A 681 14.74 27.58 11.54
N GLN A 682 15.86 28.27 11.79
CA GLN A 682 17.18 27.65 11.81
C GLN A 682 17.90 27.99 13.11
N ASP A 683 18.31 26.97 13.86
CA ASP A 683 19.21 27.19 14.99
C ASP A 683 20.63 27.43 14.47
N ILE A 684 21.26 28.48 14.98
CA ILE A 684 22.63 28.90 14.61
C ILE A 684 23.63 28.66 15.74
N ASN A 685 23.21 28.00 16.83
CA ASN A 685 24.12 27.68 17.91
C ASN A 685 25.23 26.75 17.42
N ASP A 686 26.46 27.06 17.83
CA ASP A 686 27.68 26.42 17.31
C ASP A 686 28.37 25.46 18.31
N SER A 687 27.86 25.41 19.54
CA SER A 687 28.50 24.69 20.65
C SER A 687 27.50 24.18 21.70
N GLY A 688 27.88 23.13 22.43
CA GLY A 688 27.09 22.55 23.51
C GLY A 688 26.02 21.56 23.06
N GLY A 689 24.91 21.51 23.80
CA GLY A 689 23.88 20.48 23.68
C GLY A 689 24.21 19.24 24.51
N THR A 690 23.18 18.60 25.08
CA THR A 690 23.32 17.30 25.76
C THR A 690 22.29 16.33 25.22
N TRP A 691 22.46 15.04 25.52
CA TRP A 691 21.45 14.04 25.18
C TRP A 691 20.06 14.49 25.61
N ASP A 692 19.89 14.90 26.88
CA ASP A 692 18.58 15.29 27.40
C ASP A 692 18.11 16.64 26.86
N ASN A 693 19.02 17.58 26.59
CA ASN A 693 18.69 18.92 26.13
C ASN A 693 19.52 19.29 24.90
N PRO A 694 19.18 18.76 23.72
CA PRO A 694 19.90 19.11 22.50
C PRO A 694 19.67 20.57 22.14
N ASN A 695 20.60 21.14 21.38
CA ASN A 695 20.42 22.43 20.72
C ASN A 695 19.26 22.30 19.72
N ALA A 696 18.21 23.13 19.83
CA ALA A 696 17.03 23.00 18.98
C ALA A 696 16.51 24.32 18.43
N ALA A 697 16.02 24.27 17.19
CA ALA A 697 15.33 25.39 16.54
C ALA A 697 13.95 25.65 17.16
N LEU A 698 13.34 24.63 17.79
CA LEU A 698 12.07 24.73 18.48
C LEU A 698 12.04 23.85 19.73
N TYR A 699 11.65 24.44 20.86
CA TYR A 699 11.38 23.73 22.11
C TYR A 699 9.88 23.71 22.42
N CYS A 700 9.33 22.53 22.66
CA CYS A 700 7.94 22.31 23.08
C CYS A 700 7.92 21.84 24.53
N GLY A 701 7.30 22.62 25.42
CA GLY A 701 7.15 22.30 26.85
C GLY A 701 5.76 22.66 27.37
N ASN A 702 5.06 21.69 27.96
CA ASN A 702 3.71 21.83 28.55
C ASN A 702 2.64 22.36 27.58
N VAL A 703 2.69 21.94 26.31
CA VAL A 703 1.64 22.27 25.32
C VAL A 703 0.79 21.06 24.98
N SER A 704 -0.49 21.28 24.65
CA SER A 704 -1.46 20.24 24.29
C SER A 704 -1.68 20.14 22.78
N VAL A 705 -2.53 19.20 22.37
CA VAL A 705 -2.94 19.00 20.96
C VAL A 705 -3.68 20.20 20.36
N SER A 706 -4.07 21.18 21.19
CA SER A 706 -4.64 22.44 20.70
C SER A 706 -3.60 23.40 20.10
N THR A 707 -2.31 23.14 20.31
CA THR A 707 -1.21 23.93 19.76
C THR A 707 -0.72 23.32 18.45
N ILE A 708 -0.91 24.04 17.35
CA ILE A 708 -0.60 23.58 15.98
C ILE A 708 0.64 24.28 15.43
N ILE A 709 1.47 23.52 14.72
CA ILE A 709 2.63 24.00 13.97
C ILE A 709 2.48 23.56 12.52
N ASP A 710 2.24 24.50 11.62
CA ASP A 710 1.91 24.20 10.22
C ASP A 710 2.76 25.00 9.21
N GLY A 711 3.41 24.28 8.29
CA GLY A 711 3.99 24.84 7.08
C GLY A 711 5.37 25.50 7.23
N PHE A 712 6.23 24.93 8.09
CA PHE A 712 7.59 25.43 8.34
C PHE A 712 8.69 24.51 7.79
N TYR A 713 9.88 25.10 7.64
CA TYR A 713 11.13 24.39 7.44
C TYR A 713 11.99 24.57 8.70
N PHE A 714 12.19 23.51 9.47
CA PHE A 714 13.05 23.52 10.66
C PHE A 714 14.42 22.92 10.34
N TYR A 715 15.47 23.62 10.75
CA TYR A 715 16.85 23.16 10.65
C TYR A 715 17.53 23.23 12.03
N GLY A 716 17.99 22.08 12.52
CA GLY A 716 18.78 22.02 13.75
C GLY A 716 20.13 22.74 13.61
N GLY A 717 20.72 23.13 14.75
CA GLY A 717 22.01 23.82 14.82
C GLY A 717 23.18 22.85 14.85
N THR A 718 24.35 23.28 15.31
CA THR A 718 25.51 22.39 15.46
C THR A 718 25.83 22.10 16.93
N GLY A 719 26.80 21.20 17.20
CA GLY A 719 27.30 20.91 18.55
C GLY A 719 27.51 19.41 18.81
N ASP A 720 27.42 18.99 20.07
CA ASP A 720 27.55 17.57 20.45
C ASP A 720 26.22 16.82 20.27
N PHE A 721 25.11 17.50 20.59
CA PHE A 721 23.74 17.00 20.45
C PHE A 721 22.85 18.09 19.86
N SER A 722 22.27 17.81 18.68
CA SER A 722 21.43 18.77 17.95
C SER A 722 20.10 18.16 17.54
N ALA A 723 19.03 18.93 17.68
CA ALA A 723 17.69 18.58 17.22
C ALA A 723 17.10 19.71 16.36
N ALA A 724 16.23 19.42 15.40
CA ALA A 724 15.41 20.49 14.82
C ALA A 724 14.30 20.88 15.79
N VAL A 725 13.64 19.87 16.37
CA VAL A 725 12.54 20.03 17.33
C VAL A 725 12.80 19.18 18.57
N SER A 726 12.68 19.78 19.75
CA SER A 726 12.73 19.10 21.05
C SER A 726 11.38 19.17 21.74
N ILE A 727 10.80 18.03 22.09
CA ILE A 727 9.48 17.89 22.73
C ILE A 727 9.61 17.22 24.08
N ASN A 728 9.12 17.88 25.12
CA ASN A 728 9.17 17.39 26.48
C ASN A 728 7.84 17.65 27.21
N ASN A 729 7.22 16.62 27.78
CA ASN A 729 5.92 16.68 28.46
C ASN A 729 4.89 17.50 27.67
N SER A 730 4.80 17.24 26.36
CA SER A 730 4.01 18.04 25.43
C SER A 730 3.38 17.18 24.34
N SER A 731 2.25 17.64 23.83
CA SER A 731 1.46 16.92 22.83
C SER A 731 1.02 17.82 21.66
N PRO A 732 1.89 18.64 21.05
CA PRO A 732 1.51 19.51 19.93
C PRO A 732 1.18 18.71 18.66
N VAL A 733 0.53 19.38 17.70
CA VAL A 733 0.29 18.85 16.35
C VAL A 733 1.22 19.54 15.35
N PHE A 734 2.07 18.76 14.69
CA PHE A 734 2.91 19.21 13.58
C PHE A 734 2.32 18.73 12.26
N GLN A 735 2.06 19.64 11.33
CA GLN A 735 1.55 19.29 10.01
C GLN A 735 2.20 20.05 8.86
N ASN A 736 2.39 19.37 7.72
CA ASN A 736 2.93 19.97 6.48
C ASN A 736 4.29 20.67 6.67
N ASN A 737 5.12 20.21 7.59
CA ASN A 737 6.44 20.77 7.86
C ASN A 737 7.55 19.95 7.17
N VAL A 738 8.69 20.60 6.95
CA VAL A 738 9.96 19.95 6.63
C VAL A 738 10.89 20.14 7.82
N ILE A 739 11.37 19.05 8.41
CA ILE A 739 12.13 19.04 9.65
C ILE A 739 13.43 18.31 9.38
N ARG A 740 14.58 18.96 9.60
CA ARG A 740 15.89 18.35 9.40
C ARG A 740 16.78 18.55 10.61
N GLY A 741 17.37 17.47 11.10
CA GLY A 741 18.39 17.50 12.14
C GLY A 741 19.56 18.40 11.75
N GLY A 742 20.25 18.93 12.75
CA GLY A 742 21.42 19.77 12.56
C GLY A 742 22.71 18.97 12.39
N GLU A 743 23.88 19.56 12.61
CA GLU A 743 25.19 18.89 12.43
C GLU A 743 25.86 18.66 13.78
N ALA A 744 25.85 17.40 14.25
CA ALA A 744 26.37 17.03 15.56
C ALA A 744 26.76 15.55 15.60
N SER A 745 27.49 15.10 16.62
CA SER A 745 27.73 13.65 16.81
C SER A 745 26.42 12.88 16.94
N TYR A 746 25.44 13.43 17.65
CA TYR A 746 24.09 12.89 17.75
C TYR A 746 23.07 13.89 17.23
N THR A 747 22.35 13.51 16.18
CA THR A 747 21.39 14.40 15.53
C THR A 747 19.99 13.83 15.55
N PHE A 748 19.02 14.71 15.77
CA PHE A 748 17.60 14.37 15.82
C PHE A 748 16.83 15.29 14.88
N GLY A 749 16.08 14.76 13.92
CA GLY A 749 15.02 15.56 13.30
C GLY A 749 14.07 16.02 14.39
N ILE A 750 13.57 15.06 15.17
CA ILE A 750 12.71 15.29 16.33
C ILE A 750 13.14 14.43 17.49
N LYS A 751 13.32 15.05 18.66
CA LYS A 751 13.53 14.34 19.93
C LYS A 751 12.32 14.50 20.83
N ILE A 752 11.73 13.39 21.27
CA ILE A 752 10.50 13.33 22.07
C ILE A 752 10.78 12.55 23.33
N LYS A 753 10.44 13.13 24.49
CA LYS A 753 10.68 12.49 25.78
C LYS A 753 9.53 12.63 26.78
N ASN A 754 9.55 11.77 27.79
CA ASN A 754 8.61 11.73 28.92
C ASN A 754 7.17 11.48 28.45
N THR A 755 6.16 11.92 29.21
CA THR A 755 4.73 11.64 28.94
C THR A 755 4.14 12.48 27.78
N SER A 756 4.91 12.64 26.70
CA SER A 756 4.55 13.40 25.51
C SER A 756 3.68 12.58 24.57
N MET A 757 2.63 13.20 24.01
CA MET A 757 1.74 12.57 23.03
C MET A 757 1.54 13.39 21.75
N PRO A 758 2.62 13.81 21.05
CA PRO A 758 2.51 14.64 19.86
C PRO A 758 1.95 13.89 18.65
N GLN A 759 1.40 14.65 17.71
CA GLN A 759 0.92 14.14 16.42
C GLN A 759 1.72 14.76 15.27
N PHE A 760 2.14 13.94 14.31
CA PHE A 760 2.85 14.34 13.11
C PHE A 760 2.06 13.88 11.88
N ILE A 761 1.57 14.85 11.10
CA ILE A 761 0.70 14.61 9.95
C ILE A 761 1.31 15.23 8.69
N ASN A 762 1.56 14.43 7.65
CA ASN A 762 2.04 14.93 6.34
C ASN A 762 3.34 15.76 6.40
N ASN A 763 4.28 15.41 7.28
CA ASN A 763 5.57 16.08 7.38
C ASN A 763 6.66 15.33 6.60
N ILE A 764 7.73 16.04 6.23
CA ILE A 764 9.01 15.45 5.81
C ILE A 764 9.98 15.60 6.97
N ILE A 765 10.41 14.49 7.56
CA ILE A 765 11.26 14.47 8.75
C ILE A 765 12.55 13.75 8.41
N LYS A 766 13.67 14.41 8.66
CA LYS A 766 15.00 13.93 8.30
C LYS A 766 15.92 14.08 9.50
N GLY A 767 16.78 13.08 9.71
CA GLY A 767 17.96 13.22 10.55
C GLY A 767 18.98 14.19 9.92
N SER A 768 20.27 13.90 10.09
CA SER A 768 21.36 14.65 9.49
C SER A 768 22.24 13.78 8.60
N SER A 769 22.98 14.40 7.67
CA SER A 769 23.99 13.76 6.83
C SER A 769 25.41 13.83 7.39
N HIS A 770 25.62 14.47 8.56
CA HIS A 770 26.93 14.70 9.18
C HIS A 770 26.89 14.37 10.68
N SER A 771 26.78 13.08 11.02
CA SER A 771 26.73 12.62 12.42
C SER A 771 27.28 11.22 12.63
N ASP A 772 27.65 10.90 13.88
CA ASP A 772 27.95 9.52 14.30
C ASP A 772 26.67 8.70 14.36
N TYR A 773 25.62 9.28 14.94
CA TYR A 773 24.29 8.71 15.04
C TYR A 773 23.23 9.72 14.60
N SER A 774 22.39 9.29 13.66
CA SER A 774 21.32 10.11 13.11
C SER A 774 19.96 9.49 13.35
N TYR A 775 19.02 10.31 13.81
CA TYR A 775 17.66 9.90 14.08
C TYR A 775 16.70 10.85 13.36
N GLY A 776 15.81 10.32 12.51
CA GLY A 776 14.67 11.08 12.02
C GLY A 776 13.77 11.47 13.20
N ILE A 777 13.30 10.46 13.94
CA ILE A 777 12.53 10.62 15.18
C ILE A 777 13.12 9.74 16.27
N TYR A 778 13.41 10.33 17.44
CA TYR A 778 13.82 9.62 18.65
C TYR A 778 12.76 9.79 19.75
N ASN A 779 12.08 8.71 20.09
CA ASN A 779 10.99 8.65 21.06
C ASN A 779 11.41 7.88 22.31
N GLU A 780 11.45 8.53 23.47
CA GLU A 780 11.89 7.87 24.70
C GLU A 780 11.04 8.15 25.95
N SER A 781 10.99 7.19 26.87
CA SER A 781 10.45 7.37 28.22
C SER A 781 8.93 7.60 28.31
N ASN A 782 8.13 6.57 27.98
CA ASN A 782 6.66 6.58 28.07
C ASN A 782 5.95 7.62 27.18
N THR A 783 6.48 7.81 25.98
CA THR A 783 5.83 8.63 24.94
C THR A 783 4.79 7.83 24.17
N THR A 784 3.80 8.51 23.58
CA THR A 784 2.82 7.90 22.67
C THR A 784 2.61 8.79 21.46
N VAL A 785 3.28 8.46 20.34
CA VAL A 785 3.24 9.28 19.13
C VAL A 785 2.20 8.79 18.14
N LEU A 786 1.60 9.72 17.40
CA LEU A 786 0.84 9.44 16.17
C LEU A 786 1.63 9.94 14.97
N LEU A 787 2.05 9.04 14.08
CA LEU A 787 2.73 9.37 12.82
C LEU A 787 1.84 8.96 11.66
N GLN A 788 1.31 9.94 10.92
CA GLN A 788 0.42 9.71 9.79
C GLN A 788 0.84 10.46 8.52
N GLY A 789 0.98 9.76 7.38
CA GLY A 789 1.22 10.41 6.08
C GLY A 789 2.61 11.06 5.93
N ASN A 790 3.56 10.78 6.82
CA ASN A 790 4.86 11.43 6.82
C ASN A 790 5.86 10.71 5.90
N LYS A 791 6.88 11.46 5.46
CA LYS A 791 8.12 10.90 4.88
C LYS A 791 9.23 11.05 5.91
N ILE A 792 9.78 9.94 6.42
CA ILE A 792 10.72 9.94 7.54
C ILE A 792 12.02 9.28 7.11
N SER A 793 13.16 9.92 7.35
CA SER A 793 14.46 9.33 7.10
C SER A 793 15.49 9.55 8.21
N GLY A 794 16.30 8.51 8.45
CA GLY A 794 17.50 8.61 9.26
C GLY A 794 18.63 9.39 8.59
N GLU A 795 18.61 9.59 7.26
CA GLU A 795 19.70 10.22 6.49
C GLU A 795 21.07 9.52 6.70
N ASN A 796 22.18 10.16 6.34
CA ASN A 796 23.50 9.53 6.33
C ASN A 796 24.27 9.75 7.64
N SER A 797 24.79 8.69 8.24
CA SER A 797 25.62 8.76 9.44
C SER A 797 26.73 7.72 9.43
N LEU A 798 27.71 7.85 10.34
CA LEU A 798 28.85 6.94 10.38
C LEU A 798 28.49 5.59 11.02
N ASN A 799 27.94 5.60 12.24
CA ASN A 799 27.74 4.37 13.03
C ASN A 799 26.31 3.85 12.94
N GLY A 800 25.32 4.72 13.10
CA GLY A 800 23.92 4.31 13.21
C GLY A 800 22.94 5.32 12.63
N SER A 801 22.06 4.88 11.73
CA SER A 801 21.01 5.71 11.16
C SER A 801 19.65 5.07 11.41
N TYR A 802 18.72 5.87 11.93
CA TYR A 802 17.42 5.40 12.37
C TYR A 802 16.37 6.37 11.86
N ALA A 803 15.44 5.92 11.01
CA ALA A 803 14.31 6.78 10.67
C ALA A 803 13.41 6.97 11.90
N ILE A 804 13.09 5.90 12.63
CA ILE A 804 12.33 5.95 13.87
C ILE A 804 13.00 5.07 14.93
N TYR A 805 13.26 5.63 16.10
CA TYR A 805 13.73 4.90 17.27
C TYR A 805 12.73 5.07 18.42
N ASN A 806 12.09 3.98 18.85
CA ASN A 806 11.19 3.92 19.99
C ASN A 806 11.87 3.22 21.16
N LYS A 807 12.03 3.92 22.28
CA LYS A 807 12.75 3.44 23.47
C LYS A 807 11.91 3.54 24.74
N ARG A 808 11.65 2.41 25.38
CA ARG A 808 10.99 2.31 26.70
C ARG A 808 9.65 3.05 26.75
N ASN A 809 8.79 2.77 25.77
CA ASN A 809 7.45 3.34 25.69
C ASN A 809 6.41 2.28 26.09
N THR A 810 5.79 2.46 27.25
CA THR A 810 4.82 1.49 27.81
C THR A 810 3.41 1.59 27.24
N LEU A 811 3.08 2.69 26.57
CA LEU A 811 1.79 2.88 25.89
C LEU A 811 1.99 2.82 24.37
N PRO A 812 1.09 2.15 23.62
CA PRO A 812 1.28 1.93 22.19
C PRO A 812 1.05 3.22 21.39
N GLY A 813 2.10 3.70 20.72
CA GLY A 813 1.97 4.71 19.65
C GLY A 813 1.41 4.11 18.37
N ARG A 814 1.07 4.95 17.39
CA ARG A 814 0.61 4.53 16.05
C ARG A 814 1.51 5.11 14.96
N ILE A 815 1.97 4.24 14.07
CA ILE A 815 2.81 4.57 12.91
C ILE A 815 2.06 4.06 11.69
N GLU A 816 1.41 4.96 10.96
CA GLU A 816 0.47 4.58 9.89
C GLU A 816 0.56 5.41 8.61
N ASN A 817 0.51 4.76 7.45
CA ASN A 817 0.51 5.43 6.15
C ASN A 817 1.75 6.31 5.90
N ASN A 818 2.92 5.92 6.40
CA ASN A 818 4.17 6.67 6.22
C ASN A 818 5.09 6.02 5.18
N ILE A 819 5.98 6.83 4.62
CA ILE A 819 7.15 6.39 3.85
C ILE A 819 8.38 6.54 4.76
N ILE A 820 9.08 5.45 5.02
CA ILE A 820 10.14 5.38 6.02
C ILE A 820 11.42 4.86 5.35
N PHE A 821 12.52 5.58 5.50
CA PHE A 821 13.83 5.21 4.95
C PHE A 821 14.93 5.29 6.02
N GLY A 822 15.47 4.13 6.41
CA GLY A 822 16.43 4.00 7.49
C GLY A 822 17.71 4.81 7.35
N GLY A 823 18.05 5.29 6.15
CA GLY A 823 19.23 6.09 5.89
C GLY A 823 20.42 5.26 5.41
N THR A 824 21.62 5.83 5.48
CA THR A 824 22.87 5.12 5.11
C THR A 824 23.89 5.21 6.24
N SER A 825 24.33 4.09 6.78
CA SER A 825 25.29 4.01 7.89
C SER A 825 25.87 2.61 8.05
N ALA A 826 26.81 2.38 8.98
CA ALA A 826 27.27 1.02 9.28
C ALA A 826 26.09 0.10 9.69
N VAL A 827 25.20 0.59 10.55
CA VAL A 827 23.93 -0.07 10.88
C VAL A 827 22.76 0.87 10.65
N SER A 828 21.77 0.46 9.85
CA SER A 828 20.59 1.28 9.55
C SER A 828 19.28 0.60 9.96
N PHE A 829 18.30 1.40 10.40
CA PHE A 829 16.97 0.92 10.78
C PHE A 829 15.88 1.79 10.18
N GLY A 830 14.91 1.16 9.52
CA GLY A 830 13.62 1.80 9.25
C GLY A 830 12.92 2.13 10.56
N ILE A 831 12.65 1.11 11.38
CA ILE A 831 12.05 1.27 12.70
C ILE A 831 12.80 0.40 13.71
N MET A 832 13.24 0.98 14.82
CA MET A 832 13.77 0.25 15.97
C MET A 832 12.83 0.38 17.17
N ASN A 833 12.40 -0.74 17.74
CA ASN A 833 11.55 -0.80 18.94
C ASN A 833 12.31 -1.48 20.09
N GLU A 834 12.81 -0.68 21.03
CA GLU A 834 13.42 -1.14 22.29
C GLU A 834 12.40 -0.95 23.42
N SER A 835 11.93 -2.03 24.04
CA SER A 835 10.92 -2.02 25.11
C SER A 835 9.70 -1.15 24.76
N SER A 836 9.21 -1.30 23.54
CA SER A 836 8.11 -0.51 22.98
C SER A 836 7.26 -1.38 22.04
N SER A 837 5.93 -1.26 22.13
CA SER A 837 4.99 -2.07 21.33
C SER A 837 4.01 -1.18 20.53
N PRO A 838 4.47 -0.41 19.53
CA PRO A 838 3.56 0.41 18.72
C PRO A 838 2.71 -0.43 17.75
N VAL A 839 1.67 0.20 17.22
CA VAL A 839 0.93 -0.28 16.04
C VAL A 839 1.60 0.28 14.78
N ILE A 840 2.07 -0.60 13.91
CA ILE A 840 2.78 -0.30 12.66
C ILE A 840 1.94 -0.82 11.49
N GLN A 841 1.26 0.08 10.78
CA GLN A 841 0.31 -0.33 9.75
C GLN A 841 0.33 0.49 8.46
N ASN A 842 0.14 -0.15 7.31
CA ASN A 842 0.02 0.54 6.00
C ASN A 842 1.23 1.43 5.66
N ASN A 843 2.42 1.11 6.15
CA ASN A 843 3.63 1.87 5.85
C ASN A 843 4.42 1.23 4.71
N VAL A 844 5.24 2.05 4.05
CA VAL A 844 6.33 1.56 3.20
C VAL A 844 7.65 1.82 3.93
N ILE A 845 8.38 0.76 4.25
CA ILE A 845 9.54 0.78 5.13
C ILE A 845 10.74 0.21 4.38
N ASN A 846 11.74 1.05 4.17
CA ASN A 846 13.06 0.65 3.71
C ASN A 846 14.04 0.72 4.88
N GLY A 847 14.67 -0.40 5.22
CA GLY A 847 15.62 -0.50 6.33
C GLY A 847 16.92 0.26 6.14
N GLY A 848 17.18 0.82 4.96
CA GLY A 848 18.34 1.64 4.66
C GLY A 848 19.44 0.92 3.90
N ASN A 849 20.62 1.54 3.90
CA ASN A 849 21.85 1.08 3.28
C ASN A 849 22.97 0.99 4.34
N GLY A 850 23.86 0.02 4.21
CA GLY A 850 24.94 -0.19 5.18
C GLY A 850 25.53 -1.59 5.15
N ASP A 851 26.44 -1.86 6.09
CA ASP A 851 26.92 -3.23 6.35
C ASP A 851 25.75 -4.10 6.83
N THR A 852 24.89 -3.52 7.66
CA THR A 852 23.70 -4.15 8.21
C THR A 852 22.50 -3.21 8.15
N ALA A 853 21.38 -3.70 7.61
CA ALA A 853 20.15 -2.93 7.50
C ALA A 853 18.95 -3.74 7.99
N TYR A 854 18.07 -3.07 8.73
CA TYR A 854 16.89 -3.66 9.33
C TYR A 854 15.65 -2.86 8.93
N GLY A 855 14.66 -3.52 8.32
CA GLY A 855 13.35 -2.92 8.11
C GLY A 855 12.71 -2.54 9.45
N ILE A 856 12.46 -3.56 10.28
CA ILE A 856 11.95 -3.41 11.65
C ILE A 856 12.79 -4.25 12.62
N GLY A 857 13.34 -3.61 13.65
CA GLY A 857 14.00 -4.27 14.77
C GLY A 857 13.14 -4.24 16.03
N ILE A 858 13.12 -5.35 16.76
CA ILE A 858 12.32 -5.50 17.99
C ILE A 858 13.20 -6.05 19.10
N GLN A 859 13.19 -5.39 20.25
CA GLN A 859 13.92 -5.81 21.44
C GLN A 859 13.02 -5.62 22.68
N ASN A 860 12.65 -6.71 23.33
CA ASN A 860 11.80 -6.72 24.55
C ASN A 860 10.46 -6.00 24.35
N GLY A 861 9.81 -6.20 23.21
CA GLY A 861 8.51 -5.58 22.89
C GLY A 861 7.72 -6.42 21.91
N SER A 862 6.42 -6.14 21.80
CA SER A 862 5.48 -6.95 21.02
C SER A 862 4.59 -6.04 20.16
N PRO A 863 5.15 -5.40 19.12
CA PRO A 863 4.39 -4.52 18.24
C PRO A 863 3.31 -5.27 17.46
N LEU A 864 2.28 -4.54 17.01
CA LEU A 864 1.37 -5.02 15.95
C LEU A 864 1.92 -4.55 14.61
N ILE A 865 2.20 -5.47 13.69
CA ILE A 865 2.79 -5.16 12.37
C ILE A 865 1.86 -5.69 11.29
N GLU A 866 1.15 -4.80 10.60
CA GLU A 866 0.07 -5.20 9.69
C GLU A 866 0.04 -4.41 8.38
N ASN A 867 -0.17 -5.07 7.24
CA ASN A 867 -0.37 -4.40 5.95
C ASN A 867 0.79 -3.48 5.51
N ASN A 868 2.03 -3.78 5.89
CA ASN A 868 3.18 -2.97 5.51
C ASN A 868 3.93 -3.55 4.31
N VAL A 869 4.64 -2.68 3.59
CA VAL A 869 5.63 -3.05 2.59
C VAL A 869 7.01 -2.82 3.19
N ILE A 870 7.80 -3.88 3.39
CA ILE A 870 9.07 -3.84 4.09
C ILE A 870 10.18 -4.36 3.18
N PHE A 871 11.25 -3.59 3.05
CA PHE A 871 12.41 -4.01 2.27
C PHE A 871 13.68 -3.38 2.78
N THR A 872 14.80 -3.80 2.20
CA THR A 872 16.10 -3.18 2.43
C THR A 872 16.81 -3.01 1.08
N SER A 873 17.93 -2.30 1.08
CA SER A 873 18.71 -2.13 -0.13
C SER A 873 19.41 -3.41 -0.56
N THR A 874 19.43 -3.64 -1.88
CA THR A 874 20.10 -4.80 -2.49
C THR A 874 21.61 -4.79 -2.34
N SER A 875 22.21 -3.65 -1.96
CA SER A 875 23.64 -3.51 -1.72
C SER A 875 24.08 -3.90 -0.31
N THR A 876 23.15 -4.19 0.60
CA THR A 876 23.46 -4.49 2.01
C THR A 876 23.56 -6.00 2.26
N VAL A 877 24.72 -6.42 2.76
CA VAL A 877 25.09 -7.81 3.01
C VAL A 877 24.22 -8.43 4.12
N ASN A 878 24.10 -7.75 5.27
CA ASN A 878 23.28 -8.21 6.38
C ASN A 878 21.93 -7.49 6.38
N SER A 879 21.07 -7.85 5.45
CA SER A 879 19.76 -7.22 5.24
C SER A 879 18.61 -8.05 5.83
N TYR A 880 17.89 -7.50 6.80
CA TYR A 880 16.78 -8.15 7.48
C TYR A 880 15.47 -7.38 7.30
N GLY A 881 14.39 -8.08 7.01
CA GLY A 881 13.05 -7.48 6.95
C GLY A 881 12.57 -7.14 8.36
N VAL A 882 12.39 -8.17 9.17
CA VAL A 882 12.03 -8.06 10.59
C VAL A 882 12.99 -8.90 11.41
N ILE A 883 13.50 -8.34 12.50
CA ILE A 883 14.39 -9.05 13.42
C ILE A 883 13.98 -8.87 14.88
N GLU A 884 14.05 -9.97 15.61
CA GLU A 884 13.94 -10.03 17.05
C GLU A 884 15.34 -10.12 17.67
N PHE A 885 15.65 -9.20 18.58
CA PHE A 885 16.93 -9.18 19.30
C PHE A 885 16.87 -9.88 20.66
N SER A 886 15.70 -10.28 21.13
CA SER A 886 15.52 -11.06 22.36
C SER A 886 14.29 -11.97 22.28
N SER A 887 14.28 -13.04 23.07
CA SER A 887 13.24 -14.07 23.09
C SER A 887 11.82 -13.53 23.28
N ASP A 888 11.64 -12.52 24.13
CA ASP A 888 10.33 -11.93 24.39
C ASP A 888 9.99 -10.80 23.39
N SER A 889 10.42 -10.92 22.12
CA SER A 889 10.24 -9.87 21.09
C SER A 889 9.25 -10.24 19.99
N ASP A 890 8.46 -11.29 20.21
CA ASP A 890 7.41 -11.71 19.32
C ASP A 890 6.39 -10.58 19.06
N PRO A 891 6.13 -10.21 17.79
CA PRO A 891 5.02 -9.34 17.45
C PRO A 891 3.69 -9.99 17.89
N ASP A 892 2.85 -9.21 18.58
CA ASP A 892 1.50 -9.61 18.98
C ASP A 892 0.61 -9.89 17.74
N SER A 893 0.91 -9.22 16.61
CA SER A 893 0.28 -9.46 15.31
C SER A 893 1.30 -9.25 14.19
N PHE A 894 1.23 -10.11 13.18
CA PHE A 894 2.05 -10.05 11.97
C PHE A 894 1.25 -10.52 10.75
N THR A 895 0.45 -9.64 10.16
CA THR A 895 -0.52 -10.02 9.11
C THR A 895 -0.38 -9.16 7.86
N ASN A 896 -0.53 -9.78 6.67
CA ASN A 896 -0.56 -9.10 5.37
C ASN A 896 0.64 -8.17 5.08
N ASN A 897 1.83 -8.47 5.60
CA ASN A 897 3.03 -7.69 5.29
C ASN A 897 3.72 -8.26 4.05
N ASN A 898 4.18 -7.39 3.15
CA ASN A 898 4.97 -7.77 1.98
C ASN A 898 6.44 -7.47 2.26
N ILE A 899 7.30 -8.48 2.24
CA ILE A 899 8.72 -8.35 2.59
C ILE A 899 9.59 -8.84 1.44
N TYR A 900 10.54 -7.99 0.99
CA TYR A 900 11.39 -8.32 -0.14
C TYR A 900 12.80 -7.71 -0.02
N TYR A 901 13.74 -8.24 -0.81
CA TYR A 901 15.16 -7.83 -0.86
C TYR A 901 15.91 -7.87 0.50
N CYS A 902 15.53 -8.76 1.42
CA CYS A 902 16.21 -8.96 2.70
C CYS A 902 16.99 -10.28 2.71
N GLN A 903 18.27 -10.22 2.32
CA GLN A 903 19.09 -11.41 2.04
C GLN A 903 19.46 -12.21 3.29
N ALA A 904 19.64 -11.52 4.41
CA ALA A 904 20.02 -12.18 5.66
C ALA A 904 18.82 -12.82 6.37
N GLY A 905 17.59 -12.35 6.11
CA GLY A 905 16.35 -12.95 6.59
C GLY A 905 15.14 -12.07 6.31
N LEU A 906 14.06 -12.64 5.79
CA LEU A 906 12.76 -11.97 5.73
C LEU A 906 12.24 -11.73 7.15
N TYR A 907 12.42 -12.75 8.00
CA TYR A 907 12.13 -12.72 9.43
C TYR A 907 13.24 -13.44 10.19
N SER A 908 13.72 -12.88 11.29
CA SER A 908 14.71 -13.51 12.16
C SER A 908 14.15 -13.62 13.57
N ASP A 909 13.90 -14.86 13.97
CA ASP A 909 13.30 -15.25 15.25
C ASP A 909 14.40 -15.53 16.28
N ALA A 910 14.32 -14.91 17.45
CA ALA A 910 15.30 -15.07 18.52
C ALA A 910 15.15 -16.42 19.28
N ASP A 911 14.00 -17.08 19.17
CA ASP A 911 13.59 -18.25 19.96
C ASP A 911 13.86 -19.63 19.32
N GLY A 912 14.51 -19.66 18.15
CA GLY A 912 15.21 -20.87 17.69
C GLY A 912 14.98 -21.32 16.26
N ASN A 913 14.21 -20.59 15.44
CA ASN A 913 14.12 -20.88 13.99
C ASN A 913 15.24 -20.22 13.18
N GLY A 914 16.00 -19.29 13.77
CA GLY A 914 17.06 -18.56 13.08
C GLY A 914 16.51 -17.65 11.98
N ASN A 915 17.31 -17.42 10.94
CA ASN A 915 16.93 -16.54 9.85
C ASN A 915 16.04 -17.26 8.83
N LEU A 916 14.77 -16.89 8.76
CA LEU A 916 13.83 -17.33 7.74
C LEU A 916 14.08 -16.54 6.46
N THR A 917 14.77 -17.16 5.51
CA THR A 917 15.21 -16.54 4.24
C THR A 917 14.31 -16.90 3.05
N LEU A 918 13.54 -18.00 3.15
CA LEU A 918 12.58 -18.42 2.14
C LEU A 918 11.15 -18.06 2.57
N GLU A 919 10.36 -17.63 1.59
CA GLU A 919 8.93 -17.35 1.78
C GLU A 919 8.16 -18.58 2.28
N SER A 920 8.48 -19.77 1.78
CA SER A 920 7.84 -21.02 2.21
C SER A 920 7.99 -21.25 3.71
N ASP A 921 9.19 -20.98 4.22
CA ASP A 921 9.57 -21.26 5.60
C ASP A 921 8.95 -20.22 6.54
N LEU A 922 8.91 -18.96 6.09
CA LEU A 922 8.18 -17.89 6.79
C LEU A 922 6.68 -18.19 6.85
N ASN A 923 6.06 -18.57 5.73
CA ASN A 923 4.63 -18.91 5.70
C ASN A 923 4.32 -20.12 6.59
N GLN A 924 5.20 -21.12 6.63
CA GLN A 924 5.06 -22.26 7.53
C GLN A 924 5.19 -21.85 9.00
N TYR A 925 6.15 -20.99 9.34
CA TYR A 925 6.34 -20.46 10.69
C TYR A 925 5.12 -19.65 11.15
N LEU A 926 4.61 -18.73 10.32
CA LEU A 926 3.43 -17.91 10.65
C LEU A 926 2.20 -18.78 10.89
N LYS A 927 1.96 -19.78 10.02
CA LYS A 927 0.86 -20.73 10.17
C LYS A 927 0.96 -21.55 11.47
N THR A 928 2.16 -21.96 11.85
CA THR A 928 2.41 -22.73 13.07
C THR A 928 2.12 -21.90 14.32
N ASN A 929 2.40 -20.59 14.28
CA ASN A 929 2.19 -19.64 15.37
C ASN A 929 0.82 -18.92 15.31
N GLN A 930 -0.14 -19.42 14.53
CA GLN A 930 -1.49 -18.83 14.37
C GLN A 930 -1.50 -17.36 13.90
N LYS A 931 -0.49 -16.94 13.13
CA LYS A 931 -0.42 -15.62 12.45
C LYS A 931 -0.93 -15.80 11.00
N GLU A 932 -1.73 -14.85 10.47
CA GLU A 932 -2.29 -14.93 9.09
C GLU A 932 -1.25 -14.61 8.00
N GLY A 933 -1.42 -15.21 6.80
CA GLY A 933 -0.37 -15.43 5.80
C GLY A 933 0.18 -14.22 5.03
N PHE A 934 1.27 -14.48 4.30
CA PHE A 934 2.11 -13.57 3.50
C PHE A 934 1.92 -13.83 1.98
N SER A 935 2.17 -12.82 1.12
CA SER A 935 2.17 -12.93 -0.36
C SER A 935 3.38 -12.23 -0.99
N THR A 936 4.04 -12.87 -1.96
CA THR A 936 5.00 -12.25 -2.91
C THR A 936 4.40 -11.91 -4.27
N ASP A 937 3.09 -11.71 -4.36
CA ASP A 937 2.49 -11.27 -5.62
C ASP A 937 3.24 -10.05 -6.18
N ASN A 938 3.61 -10.13 -7.47
CA ASN A 938 4.39 -9.15 -8.25
C ASN A 938 3.73 -7.75 -8.39
N ALA A 939 2.79 -7.40 -7.51
CA ALA A 939 2.43 -6.02 -7.23
C ALA A 939 3.48 -5.44 -6.27
N SER A 940 4.62 -4.91 -6.71
CA SER A 940 4.71 -3.82 -7.68
C SER A 940 6.18 -3.42 -7.84
N ILE A 941 6.82 -3.87 -8.92
CA ILE A 941 8.08 -3.27 -9.39
C ILE A 941 7.88 -1.76 -9.70
N GLU A 942 6.64 -1.33 -9.93
CA GLU A 942 6.24 0.08 -10.00
C GLU A 942 6.43 0.85 -8.68
N LEU A 943 6.29 0.25 -7.48
CA LEU A 943 6.51 0.95 -6.21
C LEU A 943 8.00 1.09 -5.87
N VAL A 944 8.83 0.09 -6.20
CA VAL A 944 10.29 0.16 -6.02
C VAL A 944 10.93 1.16 -7.00
N SER A 945 10.42 1.24 -8.23
CA SER A 945 10.83 2.27 -9.19
C SER A 945 10.29 3.67 -8.82
N PHE A 946 9.07 3.77 -8.28
CA PHE A 946 8.55 5.02 -7.71
C PHE A 946 9.44 5.55 -6.57
N PHE A 947 10.03 4.68 -5.74
CA PHE A 947 10.99 5.09 -4.69
C PHE A 947 12.33 5.61 -5.24
N ASN A 948 12.80 5.10 -6.37
CA ASN A 948 14.01 5.61 -7.03
C ASN A 948 13.76 6.91 -7.80
N GLU A 949 12.51 7.22 -8.16
CA GLU A 949 12.11 8.48 -8.81
C GLU A 949 11.69 9.58 -7.82
N VAL A 950 11.25 9.23 -6.60
CA VAL A 950 10.97 10.20 -5.54
C VAL A 950 12.27 10.63 -4.88
N SER A 951 12.91 11.65 -5.44
CA SER A 951 13.90 12.45 -4.70
C SER A 951 13.28 12.95 -3.39
N PHE A 952 13.86 12.56 -2.27
CA PHE A 952 13.44 12.91 -0.90
C PHE A 952 13.60 14.39 -0.54
#